data_AF-A0A1I1N221-F1
#
_entry.id   AF-A0A1I1N221-F1
#
_cell.length_a   1.000
_cell.length_b   1.000
_cell.length_c   1.000
_cell.angle_alpha   90.00
_cell.angle_beta   90.00
_cell.angle_gamma   90.00
#
_symmetry.space_group_name_H-M   'P 1'
#
loop_
_entity.id
_entity.type
_entity.pdbx_description
1 polymer ?
#
loop_
_entity_poly.entity_id
_entity_poly.type
_entity_poly.pdbx_seq_one_letter_code
_entity_poly.pdbx_strand_id
1 'polypeptide(L)'
;MSKRLIFFTLIILWSNSIEASKPKRALKQLSKSQFEKAYQLLYKSLRKNQQPTAAHTVLAWAFIMPDNPNYHLDSALWHITAAQSGYKLLTEKHLRTLKRLDINDSTLSRTKAKIDSLGFEVAQKANTEASYQTFLDKFPTAQQRPLATEKRNAIAFAIAQKQNTYESYKHFLDKYPDARQAKNAKEIYDILLYETKTKSGQLSDLENFVRTYPQNPYRERAEQNIYYIYTATHTPDAYAHFARQYPRSQYAHKALQWQAALLEDEPDWLFPFIENNKFGFINEEGRITLNAQFDSIPEPYLCEGIESNIVSIFRGRVAAAVGLDNRLACPLRFELAEPLATGLVRVQEKGKFGVWQKSNHELISPIFDKIDTLNSRLILVTVGKQKGLYSMQGHQLLPPQYEHIRWEGGLIILEKNQKTDFITENQLFATLQKKPLALSFELDDLGESHPNFLIAQANTRFGLLQSNGIWEIKPLNLDITETPEGWIVRNDSGFYALNTKAQRVTGTYTQIRRNSFYFLVKNAAAKWAVLQTNGQCYSDFDFDTIAFLSPKILWGKRGDKTSVSFGNGQWQDFGAYNRLEILTDAATNKNPVYLLAAWDNKQKLTLWNKQGRIISKSKFSKISLLNKTYIALSNSDLWSILDTNGKEIDSRQYQGLSSNADGSLNTLQAGRFGLLIPAQNKNIAPQYEASLVPYTPKGLYYMAVRKQKYGLVNAQNKVIAPFNFDEILFWKKNIALVRRGSKWAFWDLGISKKLSFGEFDGLVTLWQEADNLLIKLRRGESELLWSNQRELPFPFVESYIHTIESPDDAHTIFIAVAPQANETRYKLTYFTDEGRVLREQIVSEAEYDRIVCEGFSVKE
;
A
#
# COMPACT_ATOMS: atom_id res chain seq x y z
N MET A 1 79.30 85.31 -17.98
CA MET A 1 79.81 86.42 -18.81
C MET A 1 79.56 86.03 -20.27
N SER A 2 78.93 86.77 -21.18
CA SER A 2 78.65 88.20 -21.31
C SER A 2 77.28 88.37 -22.04
N LYS A 3 76.43 89.26 -21.51
CA LYS A 3 75.93 90.50 -22.14
C LYS A 3 75.13 90.36 -23.46
N ARG A 4 73.81 90.49 -23.29
CA ARG A 4 72.81 91.25 -24.06
C ARG A 4 73.33 92.02 -25.29
N LEU A 5 72.57 91.97 -26.38
CA LEU A 5 71.85 93.15 -26.87
C LEU A 5 70.63 92.76 -27.73
N ILE A 6 69.56 93.49 -27.50
CA ILE A 6 68.26 93.43 -28.18
C ILE A 6 68.38 94.23 -29.48
N PHE A 7 67.89 93.69 -30.59
CA PHE A 7 67.35 94.52 -31.67
C PHE A 7 65.98 93.99 -32.10
N PHE A 8 64.99 94.83 -31.84
CA PHE A 8 63.61 94.70 -32.24
C PHE A 8 63.52 95.08 -33.72
N THR A 9 63.20 94.15 -34.61
CA THR A 9 62.69 94.48 -35.95
C THR A 9 61.45 93.65 -36.23
N LEU A 10 60.34 94.37 -36.03
CA LEU A 10 58.99 94.18 -36.52
C LEU A 10 58.97 93.58 -37.95
N ILE A 11 58.83 92.26 -38.08
CA ILE A 11 58.41 91.65 -39.35
C ILE A 11 56.88 91.62 -39.34
N ILE A 12 56.32 92.57 -40.06
CA ILE A 12 54.92 92.67 -40.40
C ILE A 12 54.49 91.37 -41.07
N LEU A 13 53.54 90.72 -40.40
CA LEU A 13 52.58 89.77 -40.91
C LEU A 13 52.23 90.00 -42.39
N TRP A 14 52.74 89.14 -43.27
CA TRP A 14 51.92 88.64 -44.36
C TRP A 14 51.44 87.24 -43.96
N SER A 15 50.45 87.24 -43.06
CA SER A 15 49.56 86.10 -42.99
C SER A 15 48.80 86.06 -44.31
N ASN A 16 49.30 85.27 -45.26
CA ASN A 16 48.58 84.91 -46.47
C ASN A 16 47.21 84.37 -46.05
N SER A 17 46.19 85.18 -46.24
CA SER A 17 44.77 84.88 -46.07
C SER A 17 44.27 83.98 -47.22
N ILE A 18 44.99 82.90 -47.52
CA ILE A 18 44.60 81.89 -48.51
C ILE A 18 43.61 80.87 -47.89
N GLU A 19 43.47 80.88 -46.57
CA GLU A 19 42.77 79.86 -45.79
C GLU A 19 41.26 79.74 -46.11
N ALA A 20 40.57 80.86 -46.33
CA ALA A 20 39.14 80.88 -46.65
C ALA A 20 38.84 80.69 -48.16
N SER A 21 39.85 80.72 -49.03
CA SER A 21 39.63 80.80 -50.48
C SER A 21 39.11 79.48 -51.08
N LYS A 22 39.70 78.34 -50.71
CA LYS A 22 39.38 77.05 -51.34
C LYS A 22 38.09 76.42 -50.81
N PRO A 23 37.83 76.34 -49.49
CA PRO A 23 36.55 75.86 -48.97
C PRO A 23 35.37 76.73 -49.43
N LYS A 24 35.53 78.06 -49.49
CA LYS A 24 34.50 78.97 -50.03
C LYS A 24 34.23 78.75 -51.52
N ARG A 25 35.27 78.55 -52.34
CA ARG A 25 35.12 78.20 -53.76
C ARG A 25 34.48 76.82 -53.92
N ALA A 26 34.83 75.85 -53.06
CA ALA A 26 34.22 74.53 -53.06
C ALA A 26 32.72 74.60 -52.74
N LEU A 27 32.29 75.39 -51.74
CA LEU A 27 30.87 75.64 -51.47
C LEU A 27 30.09 76.18 -52.69
N LYS A 28 30.69 77.09 -53.46
CA LYS A 28 30.10 77.60 -54.71
C LYS A 28 30.03 76.54 -55.82
N GLN A 29 30.92 75.55 -55.82
CA GLN A 29 30.86 74.42 -56.76
C GLN A 29 29.82 73.38 -56.32
N LEU A 30 29.70 73.11 -55.02
CA LEU A 30 28.66 72.25 -54.45
C LEU A 30 27.26 72.81 -54.74
N SER A 31 27.05 74.14 -54.65
CA SER A 31 25.77 74.77 -55.01
C SER A 31 25.40 74.69 -56.50
N LYS A 32 26.31 74.19 -57.34
CA LYS A 32 26.11 73.92 -58.78
C LYS A 32 26.18 72.42 -59.10
N SER A 33 26.12 71.56 -58.07
CA SER A 33 26.30 70.10 -58.17
C SER A 33 27.60 69.66 -58.87
N GLN A 34 28.66 70.49 -58.84
CA GLN A 34 29.98 70.18 -59.41
C GLN A 34 30.91 69.53 -58.37
N PHE A 35 30.54 68.32 -57.91
CA PHE A 35 31.18 67.61 -56.80
C PHE A 35 32.67 67.32 -57.02
N GLU A 36 33.07 66.81 -58.18
CA GLU A 36 34.49 66.50 -58.49
C GLU A 36 35.41 67.71 -58.33
N LYS A 37 34.99 68.88 -58.85
CA LYS A 37 35.75 70.13 -58.71
C LYS A 37 35.80 70.60 -57.26
N ALA A 38 34.71 70.41 -56.50
CA ALA A 38 34.68 70.71 -55.07
C ALA A 38 35.66 69.81 -54.28
N TYR A 39 35.65 68.50 -54.52
CA TYR A 39 36.56 67.55 -53.89
C TYR A 39 38.03 67.85 -54.18
N GLN A 40 38.38 68.14 -55.44
CA GLN A 40 39.75 68.54 -55.79
C GLN A 40 40.23 69.78 -55.02
N LEU A 41 39.35 70.77 -54.83
CA LEU A 41 39.66 71.97 -54.04
C LEU A 41 39.83 71.66 -52.54
N LEU A 42 38.98 70.80 -51.99
CA LEU A 42 38.98 70.41 -50.58
C LEU A 42 40.17 69.53 -50.23
N TYR A 43 40.49 68.49 -51.02
CA TYR A 43 41.67 67.64 -50.80
C TYR A 43 42.98 68.42 -50.97
N LYS A 44 43.06 69.34 -51.92
CA LYS A 44 44.20 70.29 -52.02
C LYS A 44 44.29 71.25 -50.83
N SER A 45 43.18 71.50 -50.13
CA SER A 45 43.15 72.27 -48.89
C SER A 45 43.65 71.44 -47.70
N LEU A 46 43.30 70.15 -47.64
CA LEU A 46 43.78 69.22 -46.61
C LEU A 46 45.30 69.03 -46.66
N ARG A 47 45.89 68.87 -47.86
CA ARG A 47 47.34 68.59 -48.02
C ARG A 47 48.29 69.75 -47.67
N LYS A 48 47.79 71.00 -47.61
CA LYS A 48 48.63 72.21 -47.44
C LYS A 48 48.43 72.92 -46.10
N ASN A 49 47.37 72.63 -45.34
CA ASN A 49 47.01 73.38 -44.13
C ASN A 49 47.38 72.63 -42.84
N GLN A 50 47.98 73.35 -41.89
CA GLN A 50 48.22 72.86 -40.54
C GLN A 50 46.93 72.74 -39.70
N GLN A 51 45.86 73.48 -40.02
CA GLN A 51 44.56 73.42 -39.32
C GLN A 51 43.38 73.33 -40.33
N PRO A 52 43.06 72.14 -40.89
CA PRO A 52 42.14 71.97 -42.02
C PRO A 52 40.62 71.99 -41.69
N THR A 53 40.19 72.58 -40.56
CA THR A 53 38.81 72.50 -40.04
C THR A 53 37.74 72.87 -41.08
N ALA A 54 37.91 73.97 -41.82
CA ALA A 54 36.96 74.39 -42.86
C ALA A 54 36.78 73.35 -43.98
N ALA A 55 37.89 72.72 -44.40
CA ALA A 55 37.85 71.73 -45.48
C ALA A 55 37.18 70.44 -45.02
N HIS A 56 37.44 70.01 -43.79
CA HIS A 56 36.74 68.88 -43.19
C HIS A 56 35.23 69.14 -43.03
N THR A 57 34.82 70.32 -42.58
CA THR A 57 33.38 70.66 -42.48
C THR A 57 32.68 70.62 -43.84
N VAL A 58 33.27 71.24 -44.87
CA VAL A 58 32.66 71.28 -46.20
C VAL A 58 32.67 69.90 -46.87
N LEU A 59 33.69 69.07 -46.61
CA LEU A 59 33.69 67.65 -47.03
C LEU A 59 32.55 66.88 -46.37
N ALA A 60 32.35 67.04 -45.06
CA ALA A 60 31.25 66.39 -44.35
C ALA A 60 29.88 66.78 -44.93
N TRP A 61 29.68 68.07 -45.27
CA TRP A 61 28.47 68.53 -45.96
C TRP A 61 28.32 67.90 -47.34
N ALA A 62 29.37 67.90 -48.16
CA ALA A 62 29.33 67.31 -49.49
C ALA A 62 28.92 65.83 -49.43
N PHE A 63 29.53 65.05 -48.52
CA PHE A 63 29.28 63.62 -48.39
C PHE A 63 27.85 63.24 -47.96
N ILE A 64 27.05 64.18 -47.44
CA ILE A 64 25.64 63.95 -47.08
C ILE A 64 24.63 64.58 -48.04
N MET A 65 25.08 65.22 -49.13
CA MET A 65 24.18 65.78 -50.13
C MET A 65 23.54 64.64 -50.97
N PRO A 66 22.20 64.57 -51.09
CA PRO A 66 21.53 63.46 -51.78
C PRO A 66 21.88 63.30 -53.26
N ASP A 67 22.26 64.39 -53.94
CA ASP A 67 22.65 64.43 -55.35
C ASP A 67 24.14 64.17 -55.59
N ASN A 68 24.91 63.96 -54.52
CA ASN A 68 26.33 63.67 -54.62
C ASN A 68 26.58 62.19 -55.04
N PRO A 69 27.26 61.93 -56.17
CA PRO A 69 27.62 60.58 -56.60
C PRO A 69 28.48 59.81 -55.58
N ASN A 70 29.22 60.54 -54.73
CA ASN A 70 30.08 59.99 -53.69
C ASN A 70 29.43 60.08 -52.29
N TYR A 71 28.09 60.14 -52.18
CA TYR A 71 27.40 60.12 -50.89
C TYR A 71 27.93 58.98 -50.00
N HIS A 72 28.48 59.32 -48.84
CA HIS A 72 29.14 58.34 -47.98
C HIS A 72 29.13 58.77 -46.51
N LEU A 73 28.23 58.18 -45.73
CA LEU A 73 28.02 58.56 -44.33
C LEU A 73 29.25 58.37 -43.44
N ASP A 74 30.02 57.29 -43.59
CA ASP A 74 31.21 57.10 -42.75
C ASP A 74 32.28 58.16 -43.02
N SER A 75 32.50 58.51 -44.29
CA SER A 75 33.39 59.60 -44.70
C SER A 75 32.90 60.94 -44.15
N ALA A 76 31.58 61.20 -44.22
CA ALA A 76 30.98 62.38 -43.61
C ALA A 76 31.23 62.43 -42.09
N LEU A 77 31.01 61.31 -41.39
CA LEU A 77 31.20 61.17 -39.96
C LEU A 77 32.67 61.40 -39.55
N TRP A 78 33.60 60.78 -40.28
CA TRP A 78 35.04 60.97 -40.05
C TRP A 78 35.43 62.44 -40.19
N HIS A 79 35.01 63.07 -41.27
CA HIS A 79 35.32 64.48 -41.54
C HIS A 79 34.67 65.44 -40.53
N ILE A 80 33.41 65.24 -40.14
CA ILE A 80 32.79 66.13 -39.15
C ILE A 80 33.44 65.96 -37.77
N THR A 81 33.86 64.74 -37.41
CA THR A 81 34.55 64.46 -36.15
C THR A 81 35.92 65.11 -36.13
N ALA A 82 36.68 64.98 -37.24
CA ALA A 82 37.95 65.68 -37.42
C ALA A 82 37.77 67.21 -37.36
N ALA A 83 36.69 67.74 -37.94
CA ALA A 83 36.37 69.16 -37.87
C ALA A 83 36.03 69.61 -36.44
N GLN A 84 35.25 68.86 -35.68
CA GLN A 84 34.91 69.18 -34.28
C GLN A 84 36.15 69.16 -33.38
N SER A 85 37.02 68.16 -33.51
CA SER A 85 38.29 68.09 -32.78
C SER A 85 39.23 69.24 -33.16
N GLY A 86 39.37 69.52 -34.46
CA GLY A 86 40.18 70.62 -34.96
C GLY A 86 39.66 71.98 -34.52
N TYR A 87 38.34 72.19 -34.50
CA TYR A 87 37.69 73.45 -34.11
C TYR A 87 38.02 73.87 -32.67
N LYS A 88 38.11 72.90 -31.73
CA LYS A 88 38.46 73.15 -30.32
C LYS A 88 39.89 73.68 -30.13
N LEU A 89 40.77 73.48 -31.11
CA LEU A 89 42.20 73.85 -31.06
C LEU A 89 42.51 75.16 -31.81
N LEU A 90 41.49 75.84 -32.35
CA LEU A 90 41.65 77.04 -33.16
C LEU A 90 41.78 78.32 -32.32
N THR A 91 42.58 79.27 -32.80
CA THR A 91 42.67 80.62 -32.22
C THR A 91 41.50 81.51 -32.67
N GLU A 92 41.22 82.61 -31.96
CA GLU A 92 40.11 83.53 -32.27
C GLU A 92 40.11 84.05 -33.73
N LYS A 93 41.30 84.27 -34.31
CA LYS A 93 41.45 84.71 -35.71
C LYS A 93 40.90 83.69 -36.70
N HIS A 94 41.17 82.41 -36.48
CA HIS A 94 40.68 81.31 -37.31
C HIS A 94 39.17 81.12 -37.14
N LEU A 95 38.64 81.25 -35.92
CA LEU A 95 37.21 81.18 -35.62
C LEU A 95 36.40 82.27 -36.36
N ARG A 96 36.89 83.52 -36.41
CA ARG A 96 36.25 84.60 -37.20
C ARG A 96 36.18 84.27 -38.69
N THR A 97 37.17 83.55 -39.22
CA THR A 97 37.22 83.14 -40.62
C THR A 97 36.23 82.03 -40.93
N LEU A 98 36.10 81.04 -40.04
CA LEU A 98 35.09 79.99 -40.12
C LEU A 98 33.66 80.55 -40.03
N LYS A 99 33.42 81.54 -39.16
CA LYS A 99 32.11 82.19 -39.02
C LYS A 99 31.65 82.86 -40.33
N ARG A 100 32.56 83.36 -41.17
CA ARG A 100 32.24 83.91 -42.51
C ARG A 100 31.80 82.84 -43.52
N LEU A 101 32.07 81.57 -43.23
CA LEU A 101 31.61 80.41 -44.01
C LEU A 101 30.41 79.72 -43.34
N ASP A 102 29.79 80.37 -42.35
CA ASP A 102 28.74 79.83 -41.49
C ASP A 102 29.15 78.59 -40.68
N ILE A 103 30.46 78.43 -40.45
CA ILE A 103 31.01 77.35 -39.64
C ILE A 103 31.23 77.87 -38.21
N ASN A 104 30.47 77.33 -37.28
CA ASN A 104 30.60 77.57 -35.84
C ASN A 104 30.25 76.28 -35.08
N ASP A 105 30.43 76.26 -33.77
CA ASP A 105 30.16 75.07 -32.94
C ASP A 105 28.72 74.54 -33.07
N SER A 106 27.73 75.43 -33.15
CA SER A 106 26.32 75.06 -33.38
C SER A 106 26.13 74.41 -34.74
N THR A 107 26.71 74.97 -35.81
CA THR A 107 26.62 74.38 -37.16
C THR A 107 27.32 73.03 -37.25
N LEU A 108 28.49 72.87 -36.61
CA LEU A 108 29.20 71.59 -36.55
C LEU A 108 28.38 70.53 -35.79
N SER A 109 27.83 70.90 -34.64
CA SER A 109 26.98 70.02 -33.82
C SER A 109 25.68 69.65 -34.54
N ARG A 110 25.04 70.59 -35.24
CA ARG A 110 23.86 70.33 -36.08
C ARG A 110 24.18 69.40 -37.25
N THR A 111 25.33 69.61 -37.90
CA THR A 111 25.80 68.75 -39.00
C THR A 111 26.06 67.33 -38.51
N LYS A 112 26.74 67.18 -37.37
CA LYS A 112 26.97 65.88 -36.73
C LYS A 112 25.64 65.20 -36.38
N ALA A 113 24.71 65.91 -35.75
CA ALA A 113 23.39 65.40 -35.41
C ALA A 113 22.59 64.96 -36.67
N LYS A 114 22.73 65.68 -37.79
CA LYS A 114 22.12 65.28 -39.06
C LYS A 114 22.75 64.01 -39.64
N ILE A 115 24.08 63.89 -39.60
CA ILE A 115 24.80 62.68 -40.02
C ILE A 115 24.37 61.49 -39.15
N ASP A 116 24.24 61.69 -37.83
CA ASP A 116 23.78 60.66 -36.89
C ASP A 116 22.33 60.24 -37.18
N SER A 117 21.44 61.20 -37.48
CA SER A 117 20.06 60.91 -37.89
C SER A 117 20.01 60.09 -39.19
N LEU A 118 20.83 60.45 -40.18
CA LEU A 118 20.89 59.70 -41.45
C LEU A 118 21.45 58.28 -41.25
N GLY A 119 22.47 58.13 -40.39
CA GLY A 119 22.99 56.81 -40.00
C GLY A 119 21.92 55.95 -39.32
N PHE A 120 21.10 56.56 -38.46
CA PHE A 120 19.99 55.86 -37.81
C PHE A 120 18.87 55.50 -38.80
N GLU A 121 18.53 56.37 -39.75
CA GLU A 121 17.57 56.08 -40.83
C GLU A 121 18.01 54.89 -41.67
N VAL A 122 19.31 54.76 -41.98
CA VAL A 122 19.86 53.57 -42.66
C VAL A 122 19.63 52.31 -41.84
N ALA A 123 19.91 52.36 -40.53
CA ALA A 123 19.66 51.23 -39.64
C ALA A 123 18.17 50.89 -39.54
N GLN A 124 17.28 51.89 -39.56
CA GLN A 124 15.83 51.72 -39.56
C GLN A 124 15.29 51.13 -40.86
N LYS A 125 15.83 51.50 -42.03
CA LYS A 125 15.42 50.92 -43.30
C LYS A 125 15.78 49.44 -43.41
N ALA A 126 16.96 49.06 -42.91
CA ALA A 126 17.36 47.65 -42.87
C ALA A 126 16.61 46.86 -41.77
N ASN A 127 16.35 47.50 -40.62
CA ASN A 127 15.59 46.95 -39.50
C ASN A 127 16.05 45.55 -39.05
N THR A 128 17.37 45.35 -38.92
CA THR A 128 17.96 44.09 -38.45
C THR A 128 18.78 44.33 -37.19
N GLU A 129 19.03 43.27 -36.42
CA GLU A 129 19.94 43.33 -35.26
C GLU A 129 21.33 43.86 -35.66
N ALA A 130 21.87 43.36 -36.78
CA ALA A 130 23.19 43.74 -37.30
C ALA A 130 23.24 45.21 -37.74
N SER A 131 22.18 45.73 -38.37
CA SER A 131 22.15 47.13 -38.82
C SER A 131 22.11 48.12 -37.65
N TYR A 132 21.34 47.83 -36.60
CA TYR A 132 21.36 48.65 -35.39
C TYR A 132 22.67 48.51 -34.60
N GLN A 133 23.26 47.31 -34.54
CA GLN A 133 24.58 47.13 -33.94
C GLN A 133 25.64 47.97 -34.67
N THR A 134 25.67 47.92 -36.00
CA THR A 134 26.59 48.71 -36.82
C THR A 134 26.43 50.21 -36.56
N PHE A 135 25.20 50.70 -36.40
CA PHE A 135 24.94 52.09 -36.01
C PHE A 135 25.49 52.41 -34.61
N LEU A 136 25.26 51.54 -33.63
CA LEU A 136 25.77 51.71 -32.28
C LEU A 136 27.30 51.66 -32.21
N ASP A 137 27.97 50.94 -33.10
CA ASP A 137 29.44 50.88 -33.13
C ASP A 137 30.03 52.13 -33.81
N LYS A 138 29.44 52.57 -34.93
CA LYS A 138 29.95 53.71 -35.71
C LYS A 138 29.60 55.07 -35.12
N PHE A 139 28.48 55.21 -34.41
CA PHE A 139 27.96 56.49 -33.92
C PHE A 139 27.93 56.57 -32.39
N PRO A 140 29.09 56.62 -31.69
CA PRO A 140 29.18 56.51 -30.23
C PRO A 140 28.50 57.65 -29.46
N THR A 141 28.34 58.82 -30.07
CA THR A 141 27.79 60.03 -29.43
C THR A 141 26.39 60.42 -29.93
N ALA A 142 25.74 59.59 -30.74
CA ALA A 142 24.43 59.91 -31.31
C ALA A 142 23.33 59.94 -30.23
N GLN A 143 22.37 60.86 -30.36
CA GLN A 143 21.23 60.94 -29.44
C GLN A 143 20.25 59.76 -29.60
N GLN A 144 20.23 59.12 -30.77
CA GLN A 144 19.32 58.02 -31.11
C GLN A 144 19.77 56.66 -30.54
N ARG A 145 20.92 56.58 -29.86
CA ARG A 145 21.47 55.32 -29.32
C ARG A 145 20.53 54.56 -28.40
N PRO A 146 19.80 55.20 -27.44
CA PRO A 146 18.86 54.48 -26.59
C PRO A 146 17.77 53.79 -27.42
N LEU A 147 17.20 54.51 -28.40
CA LEU A 147 16.17 53.96 -29.29
C LEU A 147 16.72 52.87 -30.23
N ALA A 148 17.94 53.04 -30.76
CA ALA A 148 18.59 52.02 -31.58
C ALA A 148 18.88 50.74 -30.78
N THR A 149 19.31 50.89 -29.53
CA THR A 149 19.52 49.77 -28.59
C THR A 149 18.21 49.06 -28.29
N GLU A 150 17.14 49.80 -28.02
CA GLU A 150 15.81 49.24 -27.78
C GLU A 150 15.30 48.46 -29.00
N LYS A 151 15.42 49.01 -30.21
CA LYS A 151 15.02 48.33 -31.45
C LYS A 151 15.85 47.09 -31.74
N ARG A 152 17.17 47.14 -31.56
CA ARG A 152 18.06 45.97 -31.68
C ARG A 152 17.63 44.86 -30.73
N ASN A 153 17.45 45.19 -29.45
CA ASN A 153 17.09 44.23 -28.42
C ASN A 153 15.69 43.64 -28.70
N ALA A 154 14.73 44.45 -29.15
CA ALA A 154 13.41 43.98 -29.53
C ALA A 154 13.44 42.98 -30.70
N ILE A 155 14.27 43.22 -31.73
CA ILE A 155 14.44 42.30 -32.85
C ILE A 155 15.11 41.00 -32.38
N ALA A 156 16.19 41.10 -31.62
CA ALA A 156 16.88 39.92 -31.09
C ALA A 156 15.96 39.07 -30.20
N PHE A 157 15.12 39.70 -29.39
CA PHE A 157 14.11 39.01 -28.60
C PHE A 157 13.03 38.35 -29.47
N ALA A 158 12.55 39.03 -30.52
CA ALA A 158 11.59 38.45 -31.47
C ALA A 158 12.17 37.23 -32.23
N ILE A 159 13.48 37.24 -32.53
CA ILE A 159 14.18 36.07 -33.09
C ILE A 159 14.16 34.91 -32.09
N ALA A 160 14.46 35.17 -30.81
CA ALA A 160 14.39 34.15 -29.76
C ALA A 160 12.96 33.61 -29.60
N GLN A 161 11.94 34.47 -29.63
CA GLN A 161 10.53 34.06 -29.59
C GLN A 161 10.12 33.20 -30.78
N LYS A 162 10.63 33.51 -31.98
CA LYS A 162 10.35 32.71 -33.17
C LYS A 162 10.93 31.29 -33.09
N GLN A 163 12.10 31.14 -32.48
CA GLN A 163 12.74 29.83 -32.28
C GLN A 163 12.13 29.07 -31.09
N ASN A 164 11.77 29.78 -30.03
CA ASN A 164 11.11 29.28 -28.82
C ASN A 164 11.85 28.08 -28.17
N THR A 165 13.16 28.19 -28.03
CA THR A 165 14.02 27.19 -27.35
C THR A 165 14.75 27.84 -26.18
N TYR A 166 15.10 27.08 -25.14
CA TYR A 166 15.86 27.67 -24.04
C TYR A 166 17.24 28.16 -24.53
N GLU A 167 17.86 27.50 -25.51
CA GLU A 167 19.13 27.94 -26.11
C GLU A 167 19.00 29.32 -26.78
N SER A 168 17.90 29.58 -27.49
CA SER A 168 17.68 30.87 -28.17
C SER A 168 17.49 32.02 -27.18
N TYR A 169 16.76 31.78 -26.09
CA TYR A 169 16.63 32.77 -25.02
C TYR A 169 17.92 32.94 -24.22
N LYS A 170 18.67 31.86 -24.00
CA LYS A 170 20.00 31.93 -23.38
C LYS A 170 20.93 32.82 -24.20
N HIS A 171 20.99 32.61 -25.51
CA HIS A 171 21.80 33.43 -26.42
C HIS A 171 21.38 34.91 -26.37
N PHE A 172 20.08 35.21 -26.31
CA PHE A 172 19.59 36.58 -26.13
C PHE A 172 20.04 37.19 -24.80
N LEU A 173 19.92 36.44 -23.69
CA LEU A 173 20.31 36.89 -22.35
C LEU A 173 21.82 37.11 -22.22
N ASP A 174 22.62 36.20 -22.78
CA ASP A 174 24.08 36.29 -22.79
C ASP A 174 24.55 37.52 -23.59
N LYS A 175 23.87 37.83 -24.70
CA LYS A 175 24.22 38.94 -25.59
C LYS A 175 23.68 40.30 -25.10
N TYR A 176 22.50 40.31 -24.48
CA TYR A 176 21.78 41.52 -24.08
C TYR A 176 21.20 41.44 -22.65
N PRO A 177 22.05 41.29 -21.62
CA PRO A 177 21.59 41.07 -20.24
C PRO A 177 20.81 42.27 -19.68
N ASP A 178 21.12 43.49 -20.11
CA ASP A 178 20.48 44.72 -19.64
C ASP A 178 19.25 45.12 -20.49
N ALA A 179 18.81 44.27 -21.41
CA ALA A 179 17.63 44.56 -22.23
C ALA A 179 16.37 44.67 -21.36
N ARG A 180 15.43 45.55 -21.74
CA ARG A 180 14.12 45.65 -21.09
C ARG A 180 13.37 44.30 -21.10
N GLN A 181 13.59 43.48 -22.12
CA GLN A 181 13.01 42.15 -22.29
C GLN A 181 13.76 41.07 -21.49
N ALA A 182 14.92 41.33 -20.91
CA ALA A 182 15.77 40.32 -20.27
C ALA A 182 15.05 39.57 -19.15
N LYS A 183 14.26 40.26 -18.31
CA LYS A 183 13.47 39.60 -17.26
C LYS A 183 12.49 38.58 -17.85
N ASN A 184 11.69 38.99 -18.83
CA ASN A 184 10.72 38.11 -19.51
C ASN A 184 11.44 36.96 -20.25
N ALA A 185 12.54 37.26 -20.96
CA ALA A 185 13.37 36.25 -21.61
C ALA A 185 13.93 35.22 -20.62
N LYS A 186 14.29 35.65 -19.40
CA LYS A 186 14.78 34.76 -18.33
C LYS A 186 13.67 33.86 -17.80
N GLU A 187 12.47 34.38 -17.60
CA GLU A 187 11.30 33.59 -17.19
C GLU A 187 10.98 32.50 -18.23
N ILE A 188 10.97 32.85 -19.51
CA ILE A 188 10.74 31.88 -20.61
C ILE A 188 11.91 30.89 -20.74
N TYR A 189 13.15 31.35 -20.59
CA TYR A 189 14.32 30.47 -20.56
C TYR A 189 14.21 29.42 -19.45
N ASP A 190 13.85 29.84 -18.23
CA ASP A 190 13.82 28.96 -17.07
C ASP A 190 12.76 27.86 -17.21
N ILE A 191 11.56 28.20 -17.71
CA ILE A 191 10.49 27.21 -17.92
C ILE A 191 10.85 26.25 -19.05
N LEU A 192 11.32 26.73 -20.20
CA LEU A 192 11.68 25.88 -21.34
C LEU A 192 12.87 24.98 -21.02
N LEU A 193 13.84 25.47 -20.26
CA LEU A 193 14.96 24.67 -19.80
C LEU A 193 14.47 23.54 -18.91
N TYR A 194 13.64 23.84 -17.90
CA TYR A 194 13.05 22.82 -17.02
C TYR A 194 12.25 21.80 -17.82
N GLU A 195 11.32 22.23 -18.65
CA GLU A 195 10.47 21.35 -19.47
C GLU A 195 11.29 20.46 -20.40
N THR A 196 12.33 21.00 -21.03
CA THR A 196 13.19 20.25 -21.94
C THR A 196 14.05 19.23 -21.20
N LYS A 197 14.69 19.64 -20.09
CA LYS A 197 15.61 18.77 -19.33
C LYS A 197 14.88 17.72 -18.49
N THR A 198 13.61 17.94 -18.15
CA THR A 198 12.80 17.02 -17.33
C THR A 198 11.66 16.36 -18.10
N LYS A 199 11.64 16.50 -19.45
CA LYS A 199 10.56 16.05 -20.33
C LYS A 199 10.16 14.59 -20.11
N SER A 200 11.17 13.73 -19.93
CA SER A 200 11.03 12.30 -19.73
C SER A 200 10.26 11.94 -18.46
N GLY A 201 10.29 12.80 -17.43
CA GLY A 201 9.78 12.50 -16.09
C GLY A 201 10.62 11.46 -15.32
N GLN A 202 11.74 11.00 -15.87
CA GLN A 202 12.61 10.02 -15.22
C GLN A 202 13.29 10.64 -14.00
N LEU A 203 13.47 9.83 -12.96
CA LEU A 203 14.10 10.26 -11.72
C LEU A 203 15.49 10.86 -12.00
N SER A 204 16.33 10.16 -12.77
CA SER A 204 17.69 10.59 -13.10
C SER A 204 17.77 11.98 -13.77
N ASP A 205 16.82 12.30 -14.64
CA ASP A 205 16.76 13.60 -15.33
C ASP A 205 16.36 14.73 -14.37
N LEU A 206 15.41 14.46 -13.47
CA LEU A 206 15.02 15.39 -12.40
C LEU A 206 16.18 15.64 -11.44
N GLU A 207 16.87 14.59 -10.99
CA GLU A 207 18.03 14.69 -10.11
C GLU A 207 19.17 15.47 -10.78
N ASN A 208 19.42 15.21 -12.07
CA ASN A 208 20.41 15.94 -12.84
C ASN A 208 20.06 17.43 -12.98
N PHE A 209 18.77 17.76 -13.17
CA PHE A 209 18.31 19.14 -13.21
C PHE A 209 18.56 19.87 -11.89
N VAL A 210 18.16 19.28 -10.76
CA VAL A 210 18.35 19.86 -9.42
C VAL A 210 19.83 20.08 -9.11
N ARG A 211 20.69 19.16 -9.53
CA ARG A 211 22.15 19.23 -9.34
C ARG A 211 22.81 20.29 -10.22
N THR A 212 22.40 20.40 -11.49
CA THR A 212 23.05 21.26 -12.48
C THR A 212 22.55 22.70 -12.45
N TYR A 213 21.29 22.92 -12.05
CA TYR A 213 20.63 24.23 -12.06
C TYR A 213 20.10 24.64 -10.67
N PRO A 214 20.96 24.78 -9.64
CA PRO A 214 20.53 24.98 -8.25
C PRO A 214 19.80 26.32 -7.99
N GLN A 215 19.93 27.30 -8.90
CA GLN A 215 19.31 28.63 -8.78
C GLN A 215 18.10 28.81 -9.70
N ASN A 216 17.68 27.77 -10.44
CA ASN A 216 16.53 27.88 -11.32
C ASN A 216 15.22 27.87 -10.50
N PRO A 217 14.24 28.74 -10.80
CA PRO A 217 13.00 28.85 -10.03
C PRO A 217 12.14 27.57 -10.05
N TYR A 218 12.31 26.69 -11.04
CA TYR A 218 11.61 25.41 -11.14
C TYR A 218 12.34 24.25 -10.43
N ARG A 219 13.45 24.52 -9.73
CA ARG A 219 14.15 23.52 -8.90
C ARG A 219 13.22 22.89 -7.87
N GLU A 220 12.39 23.70 -7.23
CA GLU A 220 11.41 23.24 -6.23
C GLU A 220 10.42 22.24 -6.83
N ARG A 221 9.92 22.51 -8.04
CA ARG A 221 9.04 21.61 -8.78
C ARG A 221 9.72 20.30 -9.16
N ALA A 222 11.01 20.35 -9.51
CA ALA A 222 11.80 19.15 -9.76
C ALA A 222 11.95 18.31 -8.48
N GLU A 223 12.29 18.94 -7.35
CA GLU A 223 12.37 18.27 -6.04
C GLU A 223 11.02 17.69 -5.59
N GLN A 224 9.91 18.36 -5.87
CA GLN A 224 8.56 17.86 -5.62
C GLN A 224 8.31 16.54 -6.36
N ASN A 225 8.63 16.48 -7.65
CA ASN A 225 8.47 15.25 -8.43
C ASN A 225 9.40 14.14 -7.94
N ILE A 226 10.63 14.48 -7.55
CA ILE A 226 11.58 13.54 -6.93
C ILE A 226 11.00 12.98 -5.63
N TYR A 227 10.48 13.86 -4.75
CA TYR A 227 9.82 13.47 -3.51
C TYR A 227 8.68 12.48 -3.80
N TYR A 228 7.80 12.80 -4.75
CA TYR A 228 6.68 11.94 -5.14
C TYR A 228 7.12 10.56 -5.63
N ILE A 229 8.18 10.49 -6.44
CA ILE A 229 8.72 9.23 -6.95
C ILE A 229 9.31 8.40 -5.80
N TYR A 230 10.13 9.00 -4.92
CA TYR A 230 10.76 8.28 -3.82
C TYR A 230 9.72 7.76 -2.82
N THR A 231 8.74 8.58 -2.42
CA THR A 231 7.82 8.25 -1.34
C THR A 231 6.60 7.44 -1.76
N ALA A 232 6.44 7.16 -3.06
CA ALA A 232 5.26 6.48 -3.60
C ALA A 232 4.99 5.12 -2.95
N THR A 233 6.03 4.42 -2.51
CA THR A 233 5.92 3.12 -1.83
C THR A 233 5.36 3.22 -0.41
N HIS A 234 5.29 4.42 0.15
CA HIS A 234 4.79 4.71 1.50
C HIS A 234 5.49 3.93 2.62
N THR A 235 6.82 3.78 2.53
CA THR A 235 7.62 3.10 3.55
C THR A 235 8.46 4.09 4.37
N PRO A 236 8.68 3.87 5.67
CA PRO A 236 9.56 4.72 6.48
C PRO A 236 10.94 4.93 5.84
N ASP A 237 11.51 3.87 5.26
CA ASP A 237 12.81 3.92 4.58
C ASP A 237 12.81 4.82 3.35
N ALA A 238 11.75 4.81 2.55
CA ALA A 238 11.62 5.68 1.39
C ALA A 238 11.62 7.16 1.78
N TYR A 239 10.89 7.52 2.84
CA TYR A 239 10.87 8.87 3.38
C TYR A 239 12.24 9.27 3.96
N ALA A 240 12.85 8.39 4.76
CA ALA A 240 14.17 8.60 5.34
C ALA A 240 15.26 8.77 4.26
N HIS A 241 15.17 8.01 3.18
CA HIS A 241 16.07 8.09 2.05
C HIS A 241 15.97 9.46 1.37
N PHE A 242 14.76 9.92 1.05
CA PHE A 242 14.55 11.24 0.47
C PHE A 242 15.10 12.36 1.38
N ALA A 243 14.77 12.34 2.67
CA ALA A 243 15.21 13.35 3.62
C ALA A 243 16.75 13.43 3.74
N ARG A 244 17.44 12.27 3.72
CA ARG A 244 18.91 12.21 3.76
C ARG A 244 19.56 12.71 2.47
N GLN A 245 18.96 12.39 1.32
CA GLN A 245 19.51 12.78 0.01
C GLN A 245 19.26 14.25 -0.31
N TYR A 246 18.13 14.81 0.14
CA TYR A 246 17.71 16.19 -0.13
C TYR A 246 17.47 17.00 1.15
N PRO A 247 18.44 17.11 2.09
CA PRO A 247 18.21 17.69 3.42
C PRO A 247 17.88 19.19 3.40
N ARG A 248 18.19 19.88 2.29
CA ARG A 248 17.86 21.31 2.07
C ARG A 248 16.54 21.52 1.33
N SER A 249 15.89 20.45 0.87
CA SER A 249 14.59 20.56 0.21
C SER A 249 13.51 20.88 1.23
N GLN A 250 12.54 21.71 0.86
CA GLN A 250 11.36 21.98 1.69
C GLN A 250 10.52 20.73 1.95
N TYR A 251 10.66 19.69 1.12
CA TYR A 251 9.96 18.42 1.28
C TYR A 251 10.67 17.48 2.27
N ALA A 252 11.90 17.78 2.70
CA ALA A 252 12.64 16.92 3.63
C ALA A 252 11.95 16.85 5.00
N HIS A 253 11.47 17.99 5.51
CA HIS A 253 10.70 18.02 6.76
C HIS A 253 9.39 17.24 6.62
N LYS A 254 8.67 17.41 5.50
CA LYS A 254 7.45 16.63 5.21
C LYS A 254 7.74 15.13 5.18
N ALA A 255 8.84 14.71 4.55
CA ALA A 255 9.25 13.31 4.52
C ALA A 255 9.50 12.76 5.93
N LEU A 256 10.23 13.50 6.77
CA LEU A 256 10.47 13.09 8.16
C LEU A 256 9.19 13.01 9.00
N GLN A 257 8.23 13.92 8.78
CA GLN A 257 6.92 13.85 9.43
C GLN A 257 6.16 12.59 9.04
N TRP A 258 6.16 12.23 7.75
CA TRP A 258 5.56 10.98 7.27
C TRP A 258 6.27 9.74 7.80
N GLN A 259 7.60 9.77 7.87
CA GLN A 259 8.38 8.69 8.46
C GLN A 259 8.01 8.48 9.93
N ALA A 260 7.97 9.54 10.73
CA ALA A 260 7.59 9.48 12.13
C ALA A 260 6.15 8.98 12.30
N ALA A 261 5.21 9.49 11.51
CA ALA A 261 3.81 9.04 11.54
C ALA A 261 3.65 7.54 11.20
N LEU A 262 4.56 6.94 10.43
CA LEU A 262 4.54 5.50 10.15
C LEU A 262 5.27 4.65 11.20
N LEU A 263 6.08 5.26 12.08
CA LEU A 263 6.89 4.56 13.08
C LEU A 263 6.37 4.70 14.52
N GLU A 264 5.69 5.80 14.83
CA GLU A 264 5.26 6.15 16.20
C GLU A 264 3.75 6.03 16.41
N ASP A 265 2.98 5.86 15.33
CA ASP A 265 1.51 5.92 15.34
C ASP A 265 0.88 4.53 15.21
N GLU A 266 1.35 3.61 16.07
CA GLU A 266 0.74 2.28 16.17
C GLU A 266 -0.72 2.44 16.63
N PRO A 267 -1.67 1.72 16.00
CA PRO A 267 -3.04 1.73 16.45
C PRO A 267 -3.14 1.12 17.86
N ASP A 268 -4.13 1.56 18.63
CA ASP A 268 -4.50 0.94 19.90
C ASP A 268 -5.92 0.39 19.75
N TRP A 269 -6.28 -0.59 20.57
CA TRP A 269 -7.65 -1.07 20.67
C TRP A 269 -8.43 -0.11 21.56
N LEU A 270 -9.47 0.51 21.00
CA LEU A 270 -10.22 1.59 21.65
C LEU A 270 -11.64 1.15 21.97
N PHE A 271 -12.06 1.43 23.20
CA PHE A 271 -13.40 1.13 23.71
C PHE A 271 -14.01 2.39 24.31
N PRO A 272 -15.26 2.73 23.98
CA PRO A 272 -15.86 3.97 24.44
C PRO A 272 -16.21 3.89 25.93
N PHE A 273 -16.14 5.04 26.59
CA PHE A 273 -16.78 5.26 27.89
C PHE A 273 -17.49 6.61 27.87
N ILE A 274 -18.45 6.80 28.78
CA ILE A 274 -19.17 8.06 28.94
C ILE A 274 -18.94 8.66 30.32
N GLU A 275 -18.68 9.97 30.38
CA GLU A 275 -18.53 10.75 31.61
C GLU A 275 -19.02 12.18 31.37
N ASN A 276 -19.83 12.73 32.28
CA ASN A 276 -20.42 14.07 32.15
C ASN A 276 -21.16 14.29 30.81
N ASN A 277 -21.94 13.31 30.37
CA ASN A 277 -22.64 13.30 29.07
C ASN A 277 -21.73 13.38 27.83
N LYS A 278 -20.43 13.10 27.97
CA LYS A 278 -19.46 13.11 26.87
C LYS A 278 -18.77 11.76 26.73
N PHE A 279 -18.49 11.36 25.49
CA PHE A 279 -17.73 10.16 25.18
C PHE A 279 -16.22 10.42 25.25
N GLY A 280 -15.49 9.43 25.75
CA GLY A 280 -14.05 9.25 25.69
C GLY A 280 -13.72 7.79 25.33
N PHE A 281 -12.42 7.45 25.28
CA PHE A 281 -11.96 6.10 24.93
C PHE A 281 -10.90 5.60 25.91
N ILE A 282 -10.97 4.31 26.22
CA ILE A 282 -9.96 3.55 26.96
C ILE A 282 -9.35 2.48 26.06
N ASN A 283 -8.16 2.00 26.42
CA ASN A 283 -7.55 0.83 25.79
C ASN A 283 -7.70 -0.46 26.61
N GLU A 284 -7.11 -1.56 26.14
CA GLU A 284 -7.18 -2.87 26.79
C GLU A 284 -6.50 -2.93 28.17
N GLU A 285 -5.60 -2.00 28.47
CA GLU A 285 -5.05 -1.83 29.82
C GLU A 285 -5.92 -0.95 30.73
N GLY A 286 -7.05 -0.44 30.23
CA GLY A 286 -7.93 0.49 30.95
C GLY A 286 -7.39 1.92 31.03
N ARG A 287 -6.35 2.26 30.26
CA ARG A 287 -5.81 3.62 30.21
C ARG A 287 -6.72 4.49 29.35
N ILE A 288 -7.02 5.70 29.83
CA ILE A 288 -7.75 6.69 29.04
C ILE A 288 -6.85 7.19 27.91
N THR A 289 -7.18 6.82 26.67
CA THR A 289 -6.47 7.27 25.45
C THR A 289 -7.04 8.60 24.96
N LEU A 290 -8.36 8.79 25.07
CA LEU A 290 -9.04 10.05 24.81
C LEU A 290 -9.99 10.40 25.96
N ASN A 291 -9.79 11.57 26.55
CA ASN A 291 -10.66 12.07 27.62
C ASN A 291 -12.10 12.28 27.14
N ALA A 292 -13.05 12.13 28.06
CA ALA A 292 -14.47 12.36 27.80
C ALA A 292 -14.75 13.84 27.46
N GLN A 293 -14.95 14.12 26.17
CA GLN A 293 -15.22 15.48 25.67
C GLN A 293 -16.09 15.50 24.40
N PHE A 294 -16.43 14.34 23.84
CA PHE A 294 -17.14 14.24 22.57
C PHE A 294 -18.66 14.10 22.78
N ASP A 295 -19.45 14.88 22.05
CA ASP A 295 -20.91 14.83 22.15
C ASP A 295 -21.51 13.54 21.60
N SER A 296 -20.92 12.99 20.54
CA SER A 296 -21.41 11.79 19.88
C SER A 296 -20.26 11.09 19.16
N ILE A 297 -20.37 9.77 19.08
CA ILE A 297 -19.49 8.87 18.34
C ILE A 297 -20.34 8.02 17.37
N PRO A 298 -19.75 7.43 16.32
CA PRO A 298 -20.43 6.43 15.50
C PRO A 298 -21.01 5.29 16.32
N GLU A 299 -22.23 4.87 15.99
CA GLU A 299 -22.92 3.76 16.66
C GLU A 299 -22.13 2.43 16.64
N PRO A 300 -21.43 2.04 15.55
CA PRO A 300 -20.62 0.82 15.57
C PRO A 300 -19.56 0.79 16.68
N TYR A 301 -19.07 1.95 17.11
CA TYR A 301 -18.06 2.04 18.18
C TYR A 301 -18.60 1.60 19.54
N LEU A 302 -19.92 1.57 19.72
CA LEU A 302 -20.59 1.07 20.92
C LEU A 302 -20.69 -0.46 20.95
N CYS A 303 -20.57 -1.10 19.79
CA CYS A 303 -20.81 -2.53 19.59
C CYS A 303 -19.52 -3.30 19.35
N GLU A 304 -18.51 -2.67 18.74
CA GLU A 304 -17.25 -3.29 18.31
C GLU A 304 -16.04 -2.48 18.79
N GLY A 305 -14.99 -3.18 19.19
CA GLY A 305 -13.70 -2.57 19.51
C GLY A 305 -13.04 -2.02 18.24
N ILE A 306 -12.30 -0.91 18.37
CA ILE A 306 -11.70 -0.24 17.20
C ILE A 306 -10.19 -0.26 17.33
N GLU A 307 -9.50 -0.95 16.43
CA GLU A 307 -8.05 -0.82 16.29
C GLU A 307 -7.74 0.41 15.43
N SER A 308 -7.39 1.53 16.06
CA SER A 308 -7.09 2.76 15.32
C SER A 308 -6.27 3.76 16.13
N ASN A 309 -5.56 4.64 15.43
CA ASN A 309 -4.90 5.82 15.99
C ASN A 309 -5.65 7.13 15.70
N ILE A 310 -6.83 7.03 15.09
CA ILE A 310 -7.77 8.11 14.75
C ILE A 310 -9.19 7.65 15.07
N VAL A 311 -9.97 8.51 15.71
CA VAL A 311 -11.37 8.24 16.05
C VAL A 311 -12.28 9.24 15.37
N SER A 312 -13.35 8.73 14.77
CA SER A 312 -14.45 9.54 14.23
C SER A 312 -15.36 10.02 15.37
N ILE A 313 -15.75 11.28 15.35
CA ILE A 313 -16.69 11.88 16.29
C ILE A 313 -17.69 12.76 15.54
N PHE A 314 -18.79 13.11 16.19
CA PHE A 314 -19.72 14.13 15.70
C PHE A 314 -19.72 15.35 16.60
N ARG A 315 -19.65 16.55 16.00
CA ARG A 315 -19.87 17.84 16.67
C ARG A 315 -21.11 18.50 16.08
N GLY A 316 -22.25 18.30 16.73
CA GLY A 316 -23.55 18.72 16.19
C GLY A 316 -23.89 17.93 14.93
N ARG A 317 -23.98 18.60 13.78
CA ARG A 317 -24.30 17.97 12.48
C ARG A 317 -23.06 17.70 11.60
N VAL A 318 -21.86 17.98 12.11
CA VAL A 318 -20.61 17.88 11.35
C VAL A 318 -19.78 16.73 11.89
N ALA A 319 -19.28 15.88 11.00
CA ALA A 319 -18.34 14.82 11.36
C ALA A 319 -16.92 15.38 11.50
N ALA A 320 -16.14 14.80 12.42
CA ALA A 320 -14.74 15.11 12.61
C ALA A 320 -13.95 13.84 12.89
N ALA A 321 -12.66 13.86 12.57
CA ALA A 321 -11.72 12.83 12.96
C ALA A 321 -10.69 13.44 13.93
N VAL A 322 -10.36 12.72 14.99
CA VAL A 322 -9.45 13.17 16.06
C VAL A 322 -8.39 12.12 16.28
N GLY A 323 -7.12 12.54 16.29
CA GLY A 323 -6.01 11.67 16.67
C GLY A 323 -5.98 11.38 18.18
N LEU A 324 -5.30 10.32 18.59
CA LEU A 324 -5.09 10.02 20.03
C LEU A 324 -4.34 11.13 20.80
N ASP A 325 -3.68 12.05 20.09
CA ASP A 325 -3.08 13.28 20.65
C ASP A 325 -4.09 14.43 20.86
N ASN A 326 -5.38 14.14 20.70
CA ASN A 326 -6.51 15.07 20.79
C ASN A 326 -6.52 16.20 19.73
N ARG A 327 -5.78 16.04 18.63
CA ARG A 327 -5.79 17.01 17.51
C ARG A 327 -6.78 16.60 16.44
N LEU A 328 -7.42 17.60 15.83
CA LEU A 328 -8.29 17.39 14.67
C LEU A 328 -7.45 16.90 13.49
N ALA A 329 -7.82 15.76 12.93
CA ALA A 329 -7.19 15.16 11.77
C ALA A 329 -7.65 15.79 10.44
N CYS A 330 -8.77 16.50 10.46
CA CYS A 330 -9.33 17.18 9.28
C CYS A 330 -10.17 18.40 9.70
N PRO A 331 -10.48 19.35 8.80
CA PRO A 331 -11.29 20.52 9.15
C PRO A 331 -12.74 20.16 9.52
N LEU A 332 -13.33 20.91 10.45
CA LEU A 332 -14.72 20.74 10.91
C LEU A 332 -15.73 21.30 9.89
N ARG A 333 -15.87 20.65 8.74
CA ARG A 333 -16.85 21.04 7.70
C ARG A 333 -17.48 19.88 6.94
N PHE A 334 -17.07 18.65 7.23
CA PHE A 334 -17.44 17.49 6.43
C PHE A 334 -18.71 16.81 6.93
N GLU A 335 -19.43 16.21 5.98
CA GLU A 335 -20.60 15.38 6.23
C GLU A 335 -20.19 14.06 6.91
N LEU A 336 -19.02 13.54 6.54
CA LEU A 336 -18.41 12.34 7.09
C LEU A 336 -16.89 12.52 7.21
N ALA A 337 -16.28 11.95 8.24
CA ALA A 337 -14.83 11.89 8.45
C ALA A 337 -14.49 10.62 9.23
N GLU A 338 -13.85 9.65 8.57
CA GLU A 338 -13.57 8.34 9.15
C GLU A 338 -12.16 7.82 8.80
N PRO A 339 -11.57 6.92 9.60
CA PRO A 339 -10.31 6.27 9.27
C PRO A 339 -10.37 5.55 7.92
N LEU A 340 -9.35 5.75 7.09
CA LEU A 340 -9.18 5.05 5.80
C LEU A 340 -8.03 4.04 5.83
N ALA A 341 -6.93 4.44 6.44
CA ALA A 341 -5.72 3.66 6.68
C ALA A 341 -4.94 4.34 7.82
N THR A 342 -3.83 3.73 8.28
CA THR A 342 -2.97 4.31 9.31
C THR A 342 -2.61 5.77 8.98
N GLY A 343 -3.04 6.70 9.84
CA GLY A 343 -2.77 8.14 9.65
C GLY A 343 -3.57 8.84 8.54
N LEU A 344 -4.51 8.17 7.87
CA LEU A 344 -5.34 8.70 6.80
C LEU A 344 -6.82 8.72 7.15
N VAL A 345 -7.50 9.80 6.77
CA VAL A 345 -8.94 10.02 7.00
C VAL A 345 -9.64 10.18 5.67
N ARG A 346 -10.66 9.35 5.41
CA ARG A 346 -11.62 9.56 4.32
C ARG A 346 -12.66 10.57 4.78
N VAL A 347 -12.90 11.59 3.97
CA VAL A 347 -13.90 12.63 4.27
C VAL A 347 -14.92 12.75 3.16
N GLN A 348 -16.12 13.21 3.47
CA GLN A 348 -17.18 13.50 2.50
C GLN A 348 -17.64 14.96 2.57
N GLU A 349 -17.70 15.61 1.41
CA GLU A 349 -18.23 16.98 1.25
C GLU A 349 -19.13 17.02 0.02
N LYS A 350 -20.38 17.50 0.17
CA LYS A 350 -21.36 17.60 -0.93
C LYS A 350 -21.54 16.26 -1.65
N GLY A 351 -21.57 15.16 -0.90
CA GLY A 351 -21.69 13.81 -1.42
C GLY A 351 -20.43 13.24 -2.11
N LYS A 352 -19.31 13.97 -2.19
CA LYS A 352 -18.06 13.52 -2.81
C LYS A 352 -16.99 13.23 -1.76
N PHE A 353 -16.15 12.24 -2.03
CA PHE A 353 -15.12 11.76 -1.12
C PHE A 353 -13.73 12.31 -1.45
N GLY A 354 -12.96 12.61 -0.40
CA GLY A 354 -11.56 13.03 -0.42
C GLY A 354 -10.76 12.35 0.71
N VAL A 355 -9.45 12.64 0.78
CA VAL A 355 -8.53 12.05 1.77
C VAL A 355 -7.69 13.13 2.43
N TRP A 356 -7.67 13.11 3.75
CA TRP A 356 -6.85 13.94 4.61
C TRP A 356 -5.84 13.07 5.35
N GLN A 357 -4.71 13.67 5.68
CA GLN A 357 -3.73 13.07 6.58
C GLN A 357 -3.95 13.61 8.00
N LYS A 358 -3.65 12.79 9.01
CA LYS A 358 -3.87 13.06 10.44
C LYS A 358 -3.34 14.40 10.97
N SER A 359 -2.34 15.02 10.31
CA SER A 359 -1.88 16.37 10.65
C SER A 359 -2.72 17.49 10.04
N ASN A 360 -3.96 17.18 9.61
CA ASN A 360 -4.89 18.12 8.98
C ASN A 360 -4.42 18.63 7.61
N HIS A 361 -3.73 17.79 6.85
CA HIS A 361 -3.27 18.10 5.50
C HIS A 361 -4.15 17.41 4.45
N GLU A 362 -4.66 18.17 3.49
CA GLU A 362 -5.41 17.62 2.34
C GLU A 362 -4.45 16.85 1.41
N LEU A 363 -4.80 15.60 1.09
CA LEU A 363 -4.08 14.77 0.13
C LEU A 363 -4.87 14.60 -1.17
N ILE A 364 -6.17 14.36 -1.06
CA ILE A 364 -7.08 14.17 -2.18
C ILE A 364 -8.32 15.03 -1.92
N SER A 365 -8.60 15.99 -2.79
CA SER A 365 -9.78 16.84 -2.67
C SER A 365 -11.09 16.04 -2.81
N PRO A 366 -12.22 16.47 -2.22
CA PRO A 366 -13.49 15.74 -2.26
C PRO A 366 -14.17 15.83 -3.64
N ILE A 367 -13.71 15.01 -4.59
CA ILE A 367 -14.21 15.02 -5.98
C ILE A 367 -14.66 13.65 -6.49
N PHE A 368 -14.44 12.58 -5.69
CA PHE A 368 -14.71 11.20 -6.09
C PHE A 368 -16.07 10.71 -5.58
N ASP A 369 -16.68 9.74 -6.26
CA ASP A 369 -17.93 9.12 -5.81
C ASP A 369 -17.72 8.13 -4.67
N LYS A 370 -16.55 7.47 -4.65
CA LYS A 370 -16.11 6.60 -3.56
C LYS A 370 -14.59 6.61 -3.47
N ILE A 371 -14.06 6.52 -2.25
CA ILE A 371 -12.65 6.26 -1.97
C ILE A 371 -12.55 5.07 -1.01
N ASP A 372 -11.65 4.14 -1.28
CA ASP A 372 -11.37 2.96 -0.48
C ASP A 372 -9.86 2.65 -0.52
N THR A 373 -9.39 1.64 0.20
CA THR A 373 -8.03 1.11 0.01
C THR A 373 -8.05 -0.10 -0.90
N LEU A 374 -7.03 -0.24 -1.76
CA LEU A 374 -6.82 -1.49 -2.51
C LEU A 374 -5.97 -2.47 -1.69
N ASN A 375 -4.97 -1.94 -1.00
CA ASN A 375 -4.10 -2.62 -0.05
C ASN A 375 -3.47 -1.55 0.88
N SER A 376 -2.53 -1.95 1.75
CA SER A 376 -1.84 -1.05 2.69
C SER A 376 -0.98 0.05 2.05
N ARG A 377 -0.82 0.08 0.71
CA ARG A 377 0.01 1.06 -0.01
C ARG A 377 -0.71 1.83 -1.13
N LEU A 378 -1.95 1.48 -1.44
CA LEU A 378 -2.69 2.04 -2.59
C LEU A 378 -4.12 2.44 -2.21
N ILE A 379 -4.51 3.64 -2.64
CA ILE A 379 -5.87 4.18 -2.52
C ILE A 379 -6.63 3.88 -3.82
N LEU A 380 -7.81 3.29 -3.69
CA LEU A 380 -8.75 3.03 -4.77
C LEU A 380 -9.78 4.17 -4.83
N VAL A 381 -9.91 4.81 -5.99
CA VAL A 381 -10.91 5.88 -6.20
C VAL A 381 -11.91 5.45 -7.25
N THR A 382 -13.16 5.91 -7.14
CA THR A 382 -14.24 5.62 -8.09
C THR A 382 -14.90 6.90 -8.59
N VAL A 383 -15.14 6.99 -9.90
CA VAL A 383 -15.93 8.01 -10.58
C VAL A 383 -16.94 7.31 -11.50
N GLY A 384 -18.23 7.42 -11.21
CA GLY A 384 -19.29 6.64 -11.85
C GLY A 384 -19.04 5.14 -11.66
N LYS A 385 -18.79 4.44 -12.77
CA LYS A 385 -18.42 3.01 -12.78
C LYS A 385 -16.93 2.76 -12.97
N GLN A 386 -16.13 3.82 -13.08
CA GLN A 386 -14.72 3.74 -13.40
C GLN A 386 -13.86 3.88 -12.14
N LYS A 387 -12.85 3.04 -12.03
CA LYS A 387 -11.89 2.98 -10.93
C LYS A 387 -10.52 3.44 -11.36
N GLY A 388 -9.81 4.08 -10.44
CA GLY A 388 -8.42 4.53 -10.58
C GLY A 388 -7.63 4.28 -9.30
N LEU A 389 -6.31 4.45 -9.36
CA LEU A 389 -5.41 4.24 -8.23
C LEU A 389 -4.59 5.47 -7.91
N TYR A 390 -4.44 5.73 -6.62
CA TYR A 390 -3.65 6.80 -6.05
C TYR A 390 -2.66 6.23 -5.03
N SER A 391 -1.49 6.86 -4.91
CA SER A 391 -0.55 6.58 -3.81
C SER A 391 -1.16 7.02 -2.46
N MET A 392 -0.66 6.50 -1.34
CA MET A 392 -1.07 6.96 0.00
C MET A 392 -0.79 8.44 0.28
N GLN A 393 -0.02 9.14 -0.56
CA GLN A 393 0.22 10.59 -0.45
C GLN A 393 -0.67 11.42 -1.39
N GLY A 394 -1.66 10.82 -2.04
CA GLY A 394 -2.62 11.52 -2.91
C GLY A 394 -2.17 11.74 -4.36
N HIS A 395 -1.08 11.13 -4.81
CA HIS A 395 -0.68 11.18 -6.22
C HIS A 395 -1.43 10.16 -7.07
N GLN A 396 -1.96 10.59 -8.21
CA GLN A 396 -2.62 9.71 -9.17
C GLN A 396 -1.59 8.78 -9.83
N LEU A 397 -1.77 7.47 -9.69
CA LEU A 397 -0.97 6.43 -10.33
C LEU A 397 -1.66 5.89 -11.60
N LEU A 398 -2.97 5.67 -11.50
CA LEU A 398 -3.85 5.31 -12.60
C LEU A 398 -5.10 6.22 -12.59
N PRO A 399 -5.44 6.90 -13.71
CA PRO A 399 -6.68 7.65 -13.79
C PRO A 399 -7.90 6.71 -13.69
N PRO A 400 -9.07 7.21 -13.24
CA PRO A 400 -10.32 6.46 -13.30
C PRO A 400 -10.68 6.12 -14.75
N GLN A 401 -10.46 4.87 -15.15
CA GLN A 401 -10.79 4.40 -16.52
C GLN A 401 -11.02 2.87 -16.62
N TYR A 402 -10.96 2.16 -15.49
CA TYR A 402 -11.09 0.70 -15.42
C TYR A 402 -12.44 0.35 -14.78
N GLU A 403 -13.09 -0.71 -15.21
CA GLU A 403 -14.37 -1.15 -14.64
C GLU A 403 -14.13 -1.77 -13.26
N HIS A 404 -13.10 -2.62 -13.16
CA HIS A 404 -12.66 -3.22 -11.91
C HIS A 404 -11.14 -3.09 -11.73
N ILE A 405 -10.72 -2.91 -10.48
CA ILE A 405 -9.33 -2.99 -10.04
C ILE A 405 -9.35 -3.80 -8.75
N ARG A 406 -8.57 -4.88 -8.68
CA ARG A 406 -8.43 -5.74 -7.50
C ARG A 406 -6.98 -6.12 -7.25
N TRP A 407 -6.65 -6.40 -6.00
CA TRP A 407 -5.35 -6.93 -5.58
C TRP A 407 -5.51 -8.42 -5.33
N GLU A 408 -4.75 -9.25 -6.03
CA GLU A 408 -4.89 -10.70 -5.94
C GLU A 408 -3.59 -11.39 -6.32
N GLY A 409 -3.21 -12.41 -5.54
CA GLY A 409 -1.97 -13.16 -5.76
C GLY A 409 -0.72 -12.27 -5.92
N GLY A 410 -0.63 -11.13 -5.23
CA GLY A 410 0.50 -10.19 -5.32
C GLY A 410 0.53 -9.28 -6.56
N LEU A 411 -0.53 -9.31 -7.38
CA LEU A 411 -0.67 -8.52 -8.60
C LEU A 411 -1.84 -7.54 -8.49
N ILE A 412 -1.78 -6.48 -9.29
CA ILE A 412 -2.88 -5.55 -9.50
C ILE A 412 -3.59 -5.97 -10.80
N ILE A 413 -4.79 -6.51 -10.65
CA ILE A 413 -5.62 -6.97 -11.75
C ILE A 413 -6.52 -5.81 -12.19
N LEU A 414 -6.52 -5.53 -13.50
CA LEU A 414 -7.25 -4.45 -14.14
C LEU A 414 -8.27 -5.04 -15.09
N GLU A 415 -9.52 -4.59 -15.02
CA GLU A 415 -10.58 -4.98 -15.94
C GLU A 415 -11.06 -3.77 -16.76
N LYS A 416 -11.18 -3.96 -18.07
CA LYS A 416 -11.68 -2.96 -19.01
C LYS A 416 -12.37 -3.66 -20.19
N ASN A 417 -13.61 -3.30 -20.48
CA ASN A 417 -14.41 -3.89 -21.55
C ASN A 417 -14.56 -5.42 -21.40
N GLN A 418 -14.85 -5.91 -20.18
CA GLN A 418 -14.96 -7.36 -19.87
C GLN A 418 -13.70 -8.19 -20.16
N LYS A 419 -12.55 -7.51 -20.27
CA LYS A 419 -11.25 -8.15 -20.44
C LYS A 419 -10.35 -7.74 -19.30
N THR A 420 -9.48 -8.66 -18.93
CA THR A 420 -8.58 -8.55 -17.80
C THR A 420 -7.13 -8.43 -18.26
N ASP A 421 -6.35 -7.66 -17.53
CA ASP A 421 -4.89 -7.63 -17.60
C ASP A 421 -4.32 -7.43 -16.19
N PHE A 422 -3.00 -7.51 -16.02
CA PHE A 422 -2.36 -7.36 -14.72
C PHE A 422 -1.09 -6.50 -14.79
N ILE A 423 -0.76 -5.89 -13.66
CA ILE A 423 0.53 -5.21 -13.46
C ILE A 423 1.10 -5.54 -12.09
N THR A 424 2.42 -5.49 -11.99
CA THR A 424 3.13 -5.46 -10.71
C THR A 424 3.12 -4.06 -10.12
N GLU A 425 3.33 -3.94 -8.81
CA GLU A 425 3.53 -2.63 -8.17
C GLU A 425 4.74 -1.89 -8.75
N ASN A 426 5.82 -2.60 -9.09
CA ASN A 426 6.99 -2.00 -9.74
C ASN A 426 6.63 -1.34 -11.08
N GLN A 427 5.79 -1.97 -11.88
CA GLN A 427 5.28 -1.38 -13.11
C GLN A 427 4.34 -0.21 -12.83
N LEU A 428 3.47 -0.31 -11.81
CA LEU A 428 2.59 0.78 -11.39
C LEU A 428 3.38 2.01 -10.95
N PHE A 429 4.34 1.89 -10.05
CA PHE A 429 5.12 3.04 -9.59
C PHE A 429 6.03 3.63 -10.68
N ALA A 430 6.41 2.83 -11.69
CA ALA A 430 7.12 3.35 -12.85
C ALA A 430 6.27 4.31 -13.70
N THR A 431 4.94 4.32 -13.58
CA THR A 431 4.08 5.29 -14.28
C THR A 431 4.30 6.72 -13.80
N LEU A 432 4.75 6.92 -12.55
CA LEU A 432 5.16 8.24 -12.03
C LEU A 432 6.32 8.84 -12.84
N GLN A 433 7.13 7.99 -13.46
CA GLN A 433 8.23 8.37 -14.36
C GLN A 433 7.79 8.34 -15.83
N LYS A 434 6.48 8.45 -16.09
CA LYS A 434 5.83 8.42 -17.42
C LYS A 434 6.17 7.17 -18.25
N LYS A 435 6.57 6.07 -17.61
CA LYS A 435 6.78 4.79 -18.30
C LYS A 435 5.42 4.21 -18.70
N PRO A 436 5.16 3.90 -19.98
CA PRO A 436 3.89 3.35 -20.40
C PRO A 436 3.70 1.93 -19.85
N LEU A 437 2.47 1.59 -19.49
CA LEU A 437 2.07 0.22 -19.17
C LEU A 437 1.76 -0.51 -20.49
N ALA A 438 2.35 -1.69 -20.66
CA ALA A 438 2.08 -2.56 -21.81
C ALA A 438 0.85 -3.43 -21.50
N LEU A 439 -0.33 -2.83 -21.61
CA LEU A 439 -1.62 -3.50 -21.38
C LEU A 439 -2.26 -3.87 -22.71
N SER A 440 -2.64 -5.14 -22.85
CA SER A 440 -3.25 -5.73 -24.04
C SER A 440 -4.70 -6.16 -23.81
N PHE A 441 -5.10 -6.39 -22.55
CA PHE A 441 -6.46 -6.83 -22.19
C PHE A 441 -6.92 -8.07 -22.99
N GLU A 442 -6.10 -9.13 -23.01
CA GLU A 442 -6.39 -10.36 -23.74
C GLU A 442 -7.05 -11.46 -22.89
N LEU A 443 -7.00 -11.34 -21.56
CA LEU A 443 -7.54 -12.35 -20.64
C LEU A 443 -9.04 -12.12 -20.42
N ASP A 444 -9.78 -13.18 -20.20
CA ASP A 444 -11.16 -13.11 -19.69
C ASP A 444 -11.14 -13.01 -18.17
N ASP A 445 -10.30 -13.82 -17.52
CA ASP A 445 -10.21 -13.86 -16.06
C ASP A 445 -8.80 -14.25 -15.60
N LEU A 446 -8.50 -13.89 -14.35
CA LEU A 446 -7.26 -14.21 -13.65
C LEU A 446 -7.60 -14.39 -12.16
N GLY A 447 -7.46 -15.61 -11.66
CA GLY A 447 -7.81 -15.96 -10.28
C GLY A 447 -6.66 -16.61 -9.53
N GLU A 448 -6.59 -16.40 -8.21
CA GLU A 448 -5.64 -17.08 -7.33
C GLU A 448 -5.82 -18.60 -7.36
N SER A 449 -4.70 -19.32 -7.27
CA SER A 449 -4.68 -20.78 -7.22
C SER A 449 -3.88 -21.26 -6.00
N HIS A 450 -2.57 -21.44 -6.13
CA HIS A 450 -1.68 -21.72 -4.98
C HIS A 450 -0.97 -20.45 -4.50
N PRO A 451 -0.36 -20.47 -3.29
CA PRO A 451 0.52 -19.40 -2.85
C PRO A 451 1.57 -19.08 -3.94
N ASN A 452 1.56 -17.84 -4.42
CA ASN A 452 2.40 -17.32 -5.50
C ASN A 452 2.00 -17.67 -6.94
N PHE A 453 0.82 -18.23 -7.20
CA PHE A 453 0.38 -18.57 -8.55
C PHE A 453 -1.09 -18.23 -8.81
N LEU A 454 -1.37 -17.79 -10.04
CA LEU A 454 -2.69 -17.49 -10.55
C LEU A 454 -2.97 -18.31 -11.82
N ILE A 455 -4.22 -18.70 -12.01
CA ILE A 455 -4.71 -19.31 -13.25
C ILE A 455 -5.32 -18.21 -14.11
N ALA A 456 -4.82 -18.09 -15.34
CA ALA A 456 -5.31 -17.14 -16.33
C ALA A 456 -6.19 -17.85 -17.35
N GLN A 457 -7.29 -17.23 -17.75
CA GLN A 457 -8.15 -17.70 -18.83
C GLN A 457 -8.20 -16.69 -19.98
N ALA A 458 -8.11 -17.16 -21.22
CA ALA A 458 -8.23 -16.37 -22.43
C ALA A 458 -9.00 -17.13 -23.53
N ASN A 459 -10.30 -16.92 -23.60
CA ASN A 459 -11.29 -17.71 -24.30
C ASN A 459 -11.31 -19.16 -23.75
N THR A 460 -11.06 -20.14 -24.61
CA THR A 460 -10.91 -21.56 -24.25
C THR A 460 -9.48 -21.93 -23.83
N ARG A 461 -8.59 -20.95 -23.71
CA ARG A 461 -7.18 -21.16 -23.35
C ARG A 461 -6.95 -20.88 -21.88
N PHE A 462 -6.10 -21.66 -21.25
CA PHE A 462 -5.70 -21.46 -19.87
C PHE A 462 -4.18 -21.35 -19.74
N GLY A 463 -3.73 -20.61 -18.73
CA GLY A 463 -2.33 -20.37 -18.42
C GLY A 463 -2.08 -20.36 -16.91
N LEU A 464 -0.83 -20.48 -16.53
CA LEU A 464 -0.35 -20.43 -15.15
C LEU A 464 0.66 -19.28 -15.02
N LEU A 465 0.36 -18.34 -14.14
CA LEU A 465 1.09 -17.10 -13.92
C LEU A 465 1.66 -17.08 -12.50
N GLN A 466 2.90 -16.67 -12.32
CA GLN A 466 3.47 -16.40 -10.99
C GLN A 466 2.96 -15.06 -10.43
N SER A 467 2.92 -14.93 -9.10
CA SER A 467 2.57 -13.69 -8.38
C SER A 467 3.48 -12.50 -8.67
N ASN A 468 4.67 -12.74 -9.24
CA ASN A 468 5.59 -11.70 -9.71
C ASN A 468 5.33 -11.26 -11.16
N GLY A 469 4.31 -11.81 -11.83
CA GLY A 469 3.92 -11.49 -13.20
C GLY A 469 4.66 -12.29 -14.29
N ILE A 470 5.42 -13.32 -13.93
CA ILE A 470 6.13 -14.20 -14.89
C ILE A 470 5.24 -15.39 -15.26
N TRP A 471 5.05 -15.61 -16.57
CA TRP A 471 4.30 -16.76 -17.08
C TRP A 471 5.11 -18.06 -16.93
N GLU A 472 4.58 -19.04 -16.19
CA GLU A 472 5.04 -20.43 -16.26
C GLU A 472 4.50 -21.11 -17.52
N ILE A 473 3.20 -20.91 -17.75
CA ILE A 473 2.49 -21.44 -18.91
C ILE A 473 1.66 -20.28 -19.46
N LYS A 474 2.03 -19.77 -20.63
CA LYS A 474 1.20 -18.78 -21.34
C LYS A 474 -0.17 -19.40 -21.70
N PRO A 475 -1.24 -18.61 -21.89
CA PRO A 475 -2.54 -19.14 -22.28
C PRO A 475 -2.48 -20.01 -23.54
N LEU A 476 -2.73 -21.31 -23.40
CA LEU A 476 -2.74 -22.32 -24.45
C LEU A 476 -4.05 -23.13 -24.41
N ASN A 477 -4.35 -23.90 -25.46
CA ASN A 477 -5.51 -24.81 -25.48
C ASN A 477 -5.25 -26.01 -24.55
N LEU A 478 -5.46 -25.82 -23.25
CA LEU A 478 -5.29 -26.81 -22.20
C LEU A 478 -6.29 -26.52 -21.06
N ASP A 479 -6.63 -27.52 -20.26
CA ASP A 479 -7.36 -27.32 -19.01
C ASP A 479 -6.36 -27.40 -17.84
N ILE A 480 -6.46 -26.49 -16.87
CA ILE A 480 -5.66 -26.54 -15.62
C ILE A 480 -6.63 -26.73 -14.46
N THR A 481 -6.45 -27.81 -13.70
CA THR A 481 -7.20 -28.07 -12.48
C THR A 481 -6.27 -28.01 -11.27
N GLU A 482 -6.62 -27.16 -10.31
CA GLU A 482 -5.89 -27.05 -9.06
C GLU A 482 -6.16 -28.24 -8.12
N THR A 483 -5.12 -28.62 -7.36
CA THR A 483 -5.15 -29.62 -6.29
C THR A 483 -4.31 -29.15 -5.09
N PRO A 484 -4.52 -29.65 -3.87
CA PRO A 484 -3.68 -29.29 -2.71
C PRO A 484 -2.18 -29.51 -2.94
N GLU A 485 -1.79 -30.38 -3.87
CA GLU A 485 -0.40 -30.72 -4.17
C GLU A 485 0.12 -30.14 -5.50
N GLY A 486 -0.54 -29.13 -6.08
CA GLY A 486 -0.16 -28.45 -7.32
C GLY A 486 -1.26 -28.51 -8.37
N TRP A 487 -0.94 -28.83 -9.62
CA TRP A 487 -1.91 -28.79 -10.73
C TRP A 487 -1.96 -30.07 -11.54
N ILE A 488 -3.12 -30.38 -12.09
CA ILE A 488 -3.28 -31.35 -13.18
C ILE A 488 -3.57 -30.55 -14.45
N VAL A 489 -2.75 -30.75 -15.47
CA VAL A 489 -2.88 -30.09 -16.76
C VAL A 489 -3.33 -31.11 -17.80
N ARG A 490 -4.34 -30.77 -18.59
CA ARG A 490 -4.87 -31.57 -19.69
C ARG A 490 -4.63 -30.87 -21.02
N ASN A 491 -4.10 -31.58 -22.01
CA ASN A 491 -4.01 -31.14 -23.39
C ASN A 491 -4.50 -32.27 -24.34
N ASP A 492 -4.37 -32.06 -25.65
CA ASP A 492 -4.78 -33.04 -26.67
C ASP A 492 -4.09 -34.42 -26.54
N SER A 493 -2.90 -34.46 -25.92
CA SER A 493 -2.14 -35.70 -25.72
C SER A 493 -2.51 -36.43 -24.42
N GLY A 494 -3.25 -35.81 -23.50
CA GLY A 494 -3.66 -36.37 -22.21
C GLY A 494 -3.39 -35.44 -21.03
N PHE A 495 -3.16 -36.03 -19.86
CA PHE A 495 -3.00 -35.37 -18.57
C PHE A 495 -1.56 -35.51 -18.06
N TYR A 496 -1.04 -34.47 -17.43
CA TYR A 496 0.20 -34.50 -16.65
C TYR A 496 0.06 -33.66 -15.38
N ALA A 497 0.94 -33.85 -14.42
CA ALA A 497 0.88 -33.16 -13.13
C ALA A 497 2.09 -32.24 -12.92
N LEU A 498 1.81 -31.09 -12.31
CA LEU A 498 2.77 -30.13 -11.79
C LEU A 498 2.73 -30.18 -10.25
N ASN A 499 3.89 -30.02 -9.61
CA ASN A 499 3.96 -29.81 -8.16
C ASN A 499 3.59 -28.35 -7.80
N THR A 500 3.59 -28.00 -6.51
CA THR A 500 3.28 -26.65 -6.01
C THR A 500 4.27 -25.56 -6.44
N LYS A 501 5.39 -25.93 -7.09
CA LYS A 501 6.37 -25.01 -7.69
C LYS A 501 6.23 -24.95 -9.22
N ALA A 502 5.09 -25.38 -9.76
CA ALA A 502 4.81 -25.50 -11.19
C ALA A 502 5.76 -26.42 -11.98
N GLN A 503 6.54 -27.28 -11.30
CA GLN A 503 7.46 -28.19 -11.96
C GLN A 503 6.74 -29.47 -12.36
N ARG A 504 6.95 -29.91 -13.60
CA ARG A 504 6.37 -31.15 -14.10
C ARG A 504 6.96 -32.37 -13.40
N VAL A 505 6.09 -33.16 -12.77
CA VAL A 505 6.47 -34.36 -11.99
C VAL A 505 6.05 -35.67 -12.64
N THR A 506 5.23 -35.64 -13.69
CA THR A 506 4.79 -36.84 -14.40
C THR A 506 4.90 -36.70 -15.92
N GLY A 507 4.98 -37.84 -16.62
CA GLY A 507 4.76 -37.94 -18.07
C GLY A 507 3.31 -37.61 -18.46
N THR A 508 2.97 -37.80 -19.74
CA THR A 508 1.58 -37.62 -20.20
C THR A 508 0.83 -38.96 -20.15
N TYR A 509 -0.38 -38.93 -19.61
CA TYR A 509 -1.22 -40.11 -19.35
C TYR A 509 -2.65 -39.88 -19.78
N THR A 510 -3.42 -40.93 -20.09
CA THR A 510 -4.82 -40.75 -20.51
C THR A 510 -5.74 -40.35 -19.36
N GLN A 511 -5.37 -40.70 -18.12
CA GLN A 511 -6.06 -40.29 -16.89
C GLN A 511 -5.06 -40.18 -15.74
N ILE A 512 -5.29 -39.22 -14.83
CA ILE A 512 -4.54 -39.07 -13.57
C ILE A 512 -5.54 -38.89 -12.42
N ARG A 513 -5.32 -39.63 -11.32
CA ARG A 513 -5.93 -39.37 -10.00
C ARG A 513 -4.79 -39.21 -9.00
N ARG A 514 -4.89 -38.31 -8.03
CA ARG A 514 -3.80 -38.05 -7.08
C ARG A 514 -4.28 -37.85 -5.65
N ASN A 515 -3.35 -37.99 -4.72
CA ASN A 515 -3.43 -37.50 -3.36
C ASN A 515 -2.01 -37.09 -2.89
N SER A 516 -1.83 -36.84 -1.59
CA SER A 516 -0.56 -36.38 -1.03
C SER A 516 0.59 -37.40 -1.06
N PHE A 517 0.35 -38.65 -1.47
CA PHE A 517 1.33 -39.74 -1.48
C PHE A 517 1.60 -40.33 -2.87
N TYR A 518 0.57 -40.40 -3.73
CA TYR A 518 0.69 -41.07 -5.03
C TYR A 518 -0.08 -40.40 -6.15
N PHE A 519 0.37 -40.68 -7.37
CA PHE A 519 -0.40 -40.54 -8.60
C PHE A 519 -0.83 -41.92 -9.09
N LEU A 520 -2.12 -42.09 -9.35
CA LEU A 520 -2.66 -43.20 -10.13
C LEU A 520 -2.76 -42.73 -11.58
N VAL A 521 -2.01 -43.35 -12.46
CA VAL A 521 -1.87 -42.93 -13.86
C VAL A 521 -2.32 -44.04 -14.79
N LYS A 522 -3.00 -43.68 -15.87
CA LYS A 522 -3.47 -44.63 -16.89
C LYS A 522 -2.77 -44.39 -18.22
N ASN A 523 -2.25 -45.43 -18.86
CA ASN A 523 -1.60 -45.32 -20.17
C ASN A 523 -2.59 -45.51 -21.33
N ALA A 524 -2.10 -45.34 -22.56
CA ALA A 524 -2.89 -45.51 -23.78
C ALA A 524 -3.41 -46.96 -23.99
N ALA A 525 -2.76 -47.97 -23.41
CA ALA A 525 -3.21 -49.36 -23.40
C ALA A 525 -4.31 -49.64 -22.35
N ALA A 526 -4.87 -48.58 -21.77
CA ALA A 526 -5.87 -48.61 -20.72
C ALA A 526 -5.45 -49.31 -19.42
N LYS A 527 -4.15 -49.47 -19.17
CA LYS A 527 -3.59 -50.03 -17.94
C LYS A 527 -3.21 -48.93 -16.96
N TRP A 528 -3.39 -49.23 -15.68
CA TRP A 528 -3.05 -48.34 -14.57
C TRP A 528 -1.70 -48.69 -13.95
N ALA A 529 -1.03 -47.66 -13.42
CA ALA A 529 0.14 -47.78 -12.57
C ALA A 529 0.08 -46.75 -11.43
N VAL A 530 0.96 -46.92 -10.46
CA VAL A 530 1.18 -45.99 -9.36
C VAL A 530 2.53 -45.30 -9.54
N LEU A 531 2.54 -43.99 -9.42
CA LEU A 531 3.76 -43.20 -9.27
C LEU A 531 3.79 -42.58 -7.87
N GLN A 532 4.99 -42.43 -7.31
CA GLN A 532 5.22 -41.57 -6.15
C GLN A 532 5.07 -40.09 -6.53
N THR A 533 4.94 -39.20 -5.54
CA THR A 533 4.79 -37.75 -5.79
C THR A 533 5.99 -37.10 -6.48
N ASN A 534 7.16 -37.73 -6.43
CA ASN A 534 8.36 -37.32 -7.15
C ASN A 534 8.40 -37.85 -8.61
N GLY A 535 7.36 -38.56 -9.06
CA GLY A 535 7.28 -39.15 -10.40
C GLY A 535 7.90 -40.54 -10.56
N GLN A 536 8.56 -41.08 -9.53
CA GLN A 536 9.15 -42.42 -9.59
C GLN A 536 8.06 -43.49 -9.67
N CYS A 537 8.29 -44.51 -10.50
CA CYS A 537 7.36 -45.64 -10.62
C CYS A 537 7.33 -46.43 -9.32
N TYR A 538 6.12 -46.62 -8.78
CA TYR A 538 5.86 -47.47 -7.62
C TYR A 538 5.32 -48.85 -8.05
N SER A 539 4.72 -48.95 -9.23
CA SER A 539 4.30 -50.21 -9.85
C SER A 539 4.43 -50.15 -11.37
N ASP A 540 4.39 -51.32 -12.01
CA ASP A 540 4.27 -51.45 -13.46
C ASP A 540 2.86 -51.08 -13.96
N PHE A 541 2.73 -50.89 -15.27
CA PHE A 541 1.47 -50.61 -15.98
C PHE A 541 0.72 -51.90 -16.36
N ASP A 542 0.30 -52.65 -15.35
CA ASP A 542 -0.37 -53.95 -15.55
C ASP A 542 -1.75 -54.06 -14.89
N PHE A 543 -2.18 -53.06 -14.10
CA PHE A 543 -3.48 -53.03 -13.44
C PHE A 543 -4.63 -52.67 -14.40
N ASP A 544 -5.73 -53.42 -14.33
CA ASP A 544 -6.98 -53.10 -15.02
C ASP A 544 -7.74 -51.98 -14.31
N THR A 545 -7.70 -52.00 -12.97
CA THR A 545 -8.33 -51.00 -12.12
C THR A 545 -7.47 -50.78 -10.88
N ILE A 546 -7.38 -49.52 -10.45
CA ILE A 546 -6.72 -49.14 -9.19
C ILE A 546 -7.49 -48.04 -8.49
N ALA A 547 -7.49 -48.06 -7.15
CA ALA A 547 -8.18 -47.08 -6.33
C ALA A 547 -7.46 -46.82 -5.02
N PHE A 548 -7.64 -45.61 -4.48
CA PHE A 548 -7.28 -45.28 -3.11
C PHE A 548 -8.32 -45.88 -2.17
N LEU A 549 -7.89 -46.72 -1.24
CA LEU A 549 -8.71 -47.10 -0.07
C LEU A 549 -8.49 -46.08 1.07
N SER A 550 -7.26 -45.60 1.21
CA SER A 550 -6.87 -44.50 2.08
C SER A 550 -5.73 -43.71 1.42
N PRO A 551 -5.23 -42.61 2.01
CA PRO A 551 -4.14 -41.84 1.41
C PRO A 551 -2.90 -42.70 1.07
N LYS A 552 -2.59 -43.72 1.89
CA LYS A 552 -1.44 -44.61 1.68
C LYS A 552 -1.78 -46.04 1.23
N ILE A 553 -3.04 -46.47 1.37
CA ILE A 553 -3.46 -47.84 1.07
C ILE A 553 -4.12 -47.89 -0.30
N LEU A 554 -3.60 -48.75 -1.18
CA LEU A 554 -4.02 -48.88 -2.56
C LEU A 554 -4.63 -50.26 -2.79
N TRP A 555 -5.76 -50.30 -3.49
CA TRP A 555 -6.35 -51.54 -3.99
C TRP A 555 -6.21 -51.58 -5.51
N GLY A 556 -5.80 -52.73 -6.04
CA GLY A 556 -5.61 -52.93 -7.47
C GLY A 556 -6.06 -54.31 -7.94
N LYS A 557 -6.58 -54.36 -9.18
CA LYS A 557 -7.04 -55.58 -9.86
C LYS A 557 -6.23 -55.85 -11.13
N ARG A 558 -5.78 -57.10 -11.32
CA ARG A 558 -5.03 -57.63 -12.48
C ARG A 558 -5.68 -58.94 -12.95
N GLY A 559 -6.44 -58.90 -14.04
CA GLY A 559 -7.35 -59.98 -14.40
C GLY A 559 -8.33 -60.25 -13.26
N ASP A 560 -8.42 -61.50 -12.80
CA ASP A 560 -9.26 -61.87 -11.65
C ASP A 560 -8.56 -61.73 -10.29
N LYS A 561 -7.27 -61.38 -10.27
CA LYS A 561 -6.51 -61.22 -9.03
C LYS A 561 -6.71 -59.83 -8.46
N THR A 562 -7.03 -59.74 -7.18
CA THR A 562 -7.06 -58.48 -6.43
C THR A 562 -5.89 -58.44 -5.45
N SER A 563 -5.31 -57.27 -5.28
CA SER A 563 -4.17 -57.06 -4.39
C SER A 563 -4.25 -55.71 -3.70
N VAL A 564 -3.64 -55.62 -2.52
CA VAL A 564 -3.57 -54.38 -1.73
C VAL A 564 -2.12 -54.05 -1.42
N SER A 565 -1.75 -52.78 -1.55
CA SER A 565 -0.49 -52.23 -1.06
C SER A 565 -0.73 -51.30 0.12
N PHE A 566 0.09 -51.44 1.15
CA PHE A 566 0.07 -50.62 2.37
C PHE A 566 1.13 -49.51 2.37
N GLY A 567 1.66 -49.17 1.19
CA GLY A 567 2.64 -48.09 1.04
C GLY A 567 4.09 -48.48 1.38
N ASN A 568 4.38 -49.77 1.53
CA ASN A 568 5.71 -50.32 1.79
C ASN A 568 6.43 -50.85 0.52
N GLY A 569 5.82 -50.67 -0.65
CA GLY A 569 6.35 -51.12 -1.95
C GLY A 569 5.95 -52.55 -2.32
N GLN A 570 5.22 -53.25 -1.44
CA GLN A 570 4.82 -54.64 -1.65
C GLN A 570 3.30 -54.73 -1.86
N TRP A 571 2.90 -55.56 -2.81
CA TRP A 571 1.50 -55.88 -3.08
C TRP A 571 1.16 -57.25 -2.51
N GLN A 572 0.16 -57.30 -1.64
CA GLN A 572 -0.31 -58.54 -1.04
C GLN A 572 -1.56 -59.04 -1.76
N ASP A 573 -1.68 -60.36 -1.92
CA ASP A 573 -2.86 -60.98 -2.53
C ASP A 573 -4.08 -60.85 -1.61
N PHE A 574 -5.16 -60.31 -2.16
CA PHE A 574 -6.44 -60.11 -1.49
C PHE A 574 -7.60 -60.81 -2.23
N GLY A 575 -7.30 -61.71 -3.19
CA GLY A 575 -8.29 -62.45 -3.98
C GLY A 575 -9.26 -63.31 -3.16
N ALA A 576 -8.88 -63.70 -1.94
CA ALA A 576 -9.73 -64.47 -1.04
C ALA A 576 -10.82 -63.62 -0.33
N TYR A 577 -10.74 -62.29 -0.41
CA TYR A 577 -11.62 -61.35 0.28
C TYR A 577 -12.60 -60.70 -0.70
N ASN A 578 -13.88 -60.65 -0.34
CA ASN A 578 -14.94 -60.07 -1.17
C ASN A 578 -15.46 -58.72 -0.64
N ARG A 579 -15.11 -58.36 0.59
CA ARG A 579 -15.44 -57.07 1.21
C ARG A 579 -14.22 -56.52 1.93
N LEU A 580 -13.92 -55.25 1.66
CA LEU A 580 -12.84 -54.49 2.28
C LEU A 580 -13.44 -53.23 2.91
N GLU A 581 -13.03 -52.90 4.12
CA GLU A 581 -13.46 -51.72 4.84
C GLU A 581 -12.26 -51.05 5.53
N ILE A 582 -12.13 -49.75 5.34
CA ILE A 582 -11.11 -48.95 6.04
C ILE A 582 -11.75 -48.40 7.30
N LEU A 583 -11.18 -48.77 8.44
CA LEU A 583 -11.56 -48.21 9.73
C LEU A 583 -10.72 -46.96 9.98
N THR A 584 -11.39 -45.84 10.24
CA THR A 584 -10.76 -44.55 10.52
C THR A 584 -11.35 -43.93 11.78
N ASP A 585 -10.51 -43.31 12.60
CA ASP A 585 -10.97 -42.48 13.71
C ASP A 585 -11.30 -41.08 13.17
N ALA A 586 -12.58 -40.82 12.91
CA ALA A 586 -13.05 -39.55 12.36
C ALA A 586 -12.89 -38.37 13.34
N ALA A 587 -12.57 -38.62 14.62
CA ALA A 587 -12.40 -37.57 15.62
C ALA A 587 -11.03 -36.86 15.57
N THR A 588 -10.07 -37.36 14.77
CA THR A 588 -8.71 -36.75 14.70
C THR A 588 -8.27 -36.47 13.26
N ASN A 589 -8.52 -35.25 12.79
CA ASN A 589 -8.09 -34.77 11.46
C ASN A 589 -6.56 -34.78 11.22
N LYS A 590 -5.73 -34.91 12.26
CA LYS A 590 -4.27 -34.72 12.14
C LYS A 590 -3.45 -36.00 11.97
N ASN A 591 -3.99 -37.20 12.22
CA ASN A 591 -3.30 -38.48 11.98
C ASN A 591 -4.25 -39.70 12.12
N PRO A 592 -5.15 -39.93 11.15
CA PRO A 592 -6.07 -41.06 11.20
C PRO A 592 -5.31 -42.39 11.24
N VAL A 593 -5.69 -43.28 12.16
CA VAL A 593 -5.28 -44.68 12.12
C VAL A 593 -6.12 -45.37 11.07
N TYR A 594 -5.46 -45.94 10.06
CA TYR A 594 -6.08 -46.76 9.03
C TYR A 594 -5.84 -48.23 9.34
N LEU A 595 -6.89 -48.93 9.74
CA LEU A 595 -6.91 -50.39 9.73
C LEU A 595 -7.71 -50.86 8.52
N LEU A 596 -7.25 -51.94 7.89
CA LEU A 596 -8.01 -52.57 6.82
C LEU A 596 -8.66 -53.84 7.36
N ALA A 597 -9.99 -53.83 7.42
CA ALA A 597 -10.80 -54.99 7.71
C ALA A 597 -11.18 -55.68 6.40
N ALA A 598 -10.93 -56.98 6.30
CA ALA A 598 -11.18 -57.77 5.09
C ALA A 598 -11.98 -59.03 5.44
N TRP A 599 -13.11 -59.25 4.75
CA TRP A 599 -13.96 -60.42 4.94
C TRP A 599 -13.85 -61.37 3.75
N ASP A 600 -13.73 -62.67 4.05
CA ASP A 600 -13.77 -63.73 3.06
C ASP A 600 -15.21 -64.12 2.68
N ASN A 601 -15.36 -65.02 1.70
CA ASN A 601 -16.66 -65.54 1.28
C ASN A 601 -17.46 -66.26 2.38
N LYS A 602 -16.81 -66.63 3.50
CA LYS A 602 -17.43 -67.24 4.69
C LYS A 602 -17.67 -66.22 5.80
N GLN A 603 -17.61 -64.93 5.51
CA GLN A 603 -17.76 -63.82 6.46
C GLN A 603 -16.72 -63.82 7.60
N LYS A 604 -15.55 -64.45 7.40
CA LYS A 604 -14.47 -64.41 8.40
C LYS A 604 -13.62 -63.16 8.22
N LEU A 605 -13.49 -62.39 9.30
CA LEU A 605 -12.70 -61.16 9.34
C LEU A 605 -11.19 -61.43 9.50
N THR A 606 -10.38 -60.79 8.66
CA THR A 606 -8.95 -60.57 8.87
C THR A 606 -8.68 -59.07 9.01
N LEU A 607 -8.00 -58.68 10.08
CA LEU A 607 -7.66 -57.29 10.35
C LEU A 607 -6.18 -57.03 10.07
N TRP A 608 -5.90 -55.98 9.31
CA TRP A 608 -4.56 -55.60 8.89
C TRP A 608 -4.19 -54.21 9.40
N ASN A 609 -2.96 -54.06 9.88
CA ASN A 609 -2.43 -52.75 10.27
C ASN A 609 -1.95 -51.95 9.06
N LYS A 610 -1.57 -50.69 9.30
CA LYS A 610 -1.04 -49.77 8.27
C LYS A 610 0.26 -50.22 7.60
N GLN A 611 0.94 -51.26 8.10
CA GLN A 611 2.13 -51.86 7.49
C GLN A 611 1.82 -53.13 6.69
N GLY A 612 0.56 -53.53 6.59
CA GLY A 612 0.15 -54.78 5.94
C GLY A 612 0.52 -56.02 6.74
N ARG A 613 0.60 -55.93 8.07
CA ARG A 613 0.71 -57.10 8.94
C ARG A 613 -0.67 -57.45 9.50
N ILE A 614 -0.95 -58.74 9.57
CA ILE A 614 -2.17 -59.26 10.18
C ILE A 614 -2.09 -58.96 11.69
N ILE A 615 -3.07 -58.20 12.18
CA ILE A 615 -3.29 -57.94 13.62
C ILE A 615 -4.02 -59.12 14.23
N SER A 616 -5.07 -59.58 13.55
CA SER A 616 -5.90 -60.68 14.01
C SER A 616 -6.51 -61.41 12.81
N LYS A 617 -6.41 -62.73 12.82
CA LYS A 617 -7.07 -63.63 11.88
C LYS A 617 -8.13 -64.37 12.69
N SER A 618 -9.35 -63.84 12.72
CA SER A 618 -10.35 -64.30 13.69
C SER A 618 -11.50 -65.08 13.08
N LYS A 619 -12.29 -65.71 13.95
CA LYS A 619 -13.65 -66.19 13.70
C LYS A 619 -14.69 -65.04 13.69
N PHE A 620 -14.31 -63.82 14.12
CA PHE A 620 -15.18 -62.63 14.31
C PHE A 620 -15.92 -62.20 13.03
N SER A 621 -17.18 -61.79 13.19
CA SER A 621 -18.06 -61.30 12.12
C SER A 621 -18.29 -59.79 12.19
N LYS A 622 -18.11 -59.16 13.36
CA LYS A 622 -18.30 -57.72 13.60
C LYS A 622 -17.03 -57.05 14.15
N ILE A 623 -16.80 -55.80 13.76
CA ILE A 623 -15.68 -54.95 14.18
C ILE A 623 -16.15 -53.50 14.40
N SER A 624 -15.55 -52.81 15.37
CA SER A 624 -15.72 -51.37 15.57
C SER A 624 -14.41 -50.76 16.05
N LEU A 625 -14.00 -49.62 15.48
CA LEU A 625 -12.87 -48.84 15.97
C LEU A 625 -13.35 -47.94 17.11
N LEU A 626 -12.82 -48.14 18.32
CA LEU A 626 -13.23 -47.35 19.49
C LEU A 626 -12.52 -45.99 19.51
N ASN A 627 -11.22 -45.99 19.21
CA ASN A 627 -10.39 -44.80 19.02
C ASN A 627 -9.09 -45.20 18.29
N LYS A 628 -8.17 -44.25 18.07
CA LYS A 628 -6.84 -44.51 17.46
C LYS A 628 -6.00 -45.63 18.10
N THR A 629 -6.32 -46.08 19.31
CA THR A 629 -5.52 -47.09 20.05
C THR A 629 -6.23 -48.43 20.17
N TYR A 630 -7.57 -48.46 20.27
CA TYR A 630 -8.32 -49.67 20.61
C TYR A 630 -9.43 -50.01 19.61
N ILE A 631 -9.65 -51.31 19.47
CA ILE A 631 -10.65 -51.93 18.59
C ILE A 631 -11.53 -52.89 19.39
N ALA A 632 -12.80 -52.95 19.02
CA ALA A 632 -13.77 -53.91 19.51
C ALA A 632 -14.05 -54.97 18.43
N LEU A 633 -14.02 -56.24 18.81
CA LEU A 633 -14.26 -57.39 17.93
C LEU A 633 -15.34 -58.30 18.51
N SER A 634 -16.24 -58.83 17.69
CA SER A 634 -17.31 -59.72 18.16
C SER A 634 -17.66 -60.88 17.20
N ASN A 635 -18.00 -62.03 17.81
CA ASN A 635 -18.51 -63.26 17.18
C ASN A 635 -20.02 -63.44 17.41
N SER A 636 -20.58 -62.69 18.36
CA SER A 636 -21.92 -62.86 18.91
C SER A 636 -22.47 -61.49 19.34
N ASP A 637 -23.23 -61.43 20.43
CA ASP A 637 -23.65 -60.17 21.06
C ASP A 637 -22.63 -59.64 22.07
N LEU A 638 -21.51 -60.35 22.29
CA LEU A 638 -20.46 -59.95 23.22
C LEU A 638 -19.16 -59.55 22.51
N TRP A 639 -18.61 -58.40 22.90
CA TRP A 639 -17.43 -57.77 22.33
C TRP A 639 -16.18 -58.00 23.18
N SER A 640 -15.07 -58.29 22.50
CA SER A 640 -13.71 -58.35 23.07
C SER A 640 -12.93 -57.09 22.68
N ILE A 641 -11.95 -56.69 23.49
CA ILE A 641 -11.17 -55.45 23.31
C ILE A 641 -9.71 -55.78 23.03
N LEU A 642 -9.19 -55.25 21.93
CA LEU A 642 -7.77 -55.35 21.59
C LEU A 642 -7.20 -53.95 21.33
N ASP A 643 -5.89 -53.78 21.46
CA ASP A 643 -5.23 -52.65 20.85
C ASP A 643 -5.08 -52.83 19.33
N THR A 644 -4.71 -51.75 18.66
CA THR A 644 -4.43 -51.72 17.21
C THR A 644 -3.21 -52.58 16.79
N ASN A 645 -2.47 -53.18 17.73
CA ASN A 645 -1.42 -54.15 17.48
C ASN A 645 -1.89 -55.60 17.71
N GLY A 646 -3.12 -55.81 18.17
CA GLY A 646 -3.72 -57.14 18.39
C GLY A 646 -3.47 -57.69 19.80
N LYS A 647 -2.93 -56.89 20.70
CA LYS A 647 -2.81 -57.27 22.11
C LYS A 647 -4.17 -57.15 22.77
N GLU A 648 -4.60 -58.21 23.42
CA GLU A 648 -5.81 -58.22 24.24
C GLU A 648 -5.66 -57.26 25.43
N ILE A 649 -6.65 -56.37 25.61
CA ILE A 649 -6.65 -55.35 26.67
C ILE A 649 -7.29 -55.90 27.96
N ASP A 650 -8.34 -56.70 27.80
CA ASP A 650 -9.05 -57.33 28.91
C ASP A 650 -9.59 -58.68 28.42
N SER A 651 -9.44 -59.73 29.23
CA SER A 651 -9.91 -61.07 28.89
C SER A 651 -11.43 -61.25 29.01
N ARG A 652 -12.13 -60.27 29.57
CA ARG A 652 -13.60 -60.27 29.70
C ARG A 652 -14.26 -59.80 28.41
N GLN A 653 -15.46 -60.32 28.16
CA GLN A 653 -16.30 -59.90 27.03
C GLN A 653 -17.48 -59.05 27.53
N TYR A 654 -17.89 -58.07 26.73
CA TYR A 654 -18.85 -57.03 27.13
C TYR A 654 -20.01 -56.94 26.16
N GLN A 655 -21.20 -56.61 26.66
CA GLN A 655 -22.39 -56.38 25.82
C GLN A 655 -22.29 -55.07 25.03
N GLY A 656 -21.51 -54.10 25.51
CA GLY A 656 -21.30 -52.82 24.85
C GLY A 656 -19.97 -52.18 25.24
N LEU A 657 -19.41 -51.42 24.30
CA LEU A 657 -18.13 -50.73 24.42
C LEU A 657 -18.21 -49.36 23.76
N SER A 658 -17.60 -48.35 24.39
CA SER A 658 -17.39 -47.04 23.77
C SER A 658 -16.12 -46.38 24.32
N SER A 659 -15.57 -45.40 23.60
CA SER A 659 -14.39 -44.65 24.02
C SER A 659 -14.77 -43.25 24.50
N ASN A 660 -14.04 -42.77 25.50
CA ASN A 660 -14.03 -41.38 25.92
C ASN A 660 -12.89 -40.61 25.23
N ALA A 661 -12.95 -39.27 25.27
CA ALA A 661 -11.95 -38.37 24.69
C ALA A 661 -10.55 -38.47 25.36
N ASP A 662 -10.50 -38.85 26.64
CA ASP A 662 -9.25 -39.08 27.38
C ASP A 662 -8.59 -40.44 27.06
N GLY A 663 -9.23 -41.25 26.21
CA GLY A 663 -8.76 -42.59 25.82
C GLY A 663 -9.18 -43.73 26.76
N SER A 664 -9.99 -43.46 27.79
CA SER A 664 -10.63 -44.50 28.61
C SER A 664 -11.79 -45.17 27.85
N LEU A 665 -12.11 -46.42 28.20
CA LEU A 665 -13.11 -47.24 27.51
C LEU A 665 -14.26 -47.61 28.45
N ASN A 666 -15.47 -47.18 28.11
CA ASN A 666 -16.68 -47.60 28.78
C ASN A 666 -17.01 -49.05 28.43
N THR A 667 -17.46 -49.81 29.43
CA THR A 667 -17.82 -51.21 29.30
C THR A 667 -19.23 -51.45 29.84
N LEU A 668 -20.04 -52.27 29.15
CA LEU A 668 -21.39 -52.62 29.56
C LEU A 668 -21.49 -54.13 29.79
N GLN A 669 -21.96 -54.53 30.97
CA GLN A 669 -22.20 -55.93 31.31
C GLN A 669 -23.36 -56.05 32.28
N ALA A 670 -24.31 -56.96 31.98
CA ALA A 670 -25.51 -57.20 32.78
C ALA A 670 -26.30 -55.91 33.09
N GLY A 671 -26.39 -54.99 32.11
CA GLY A 671 -27.08 -53.71 32.25
C GLY A 671 -26.38 -52.68 33.13
N ARG A 672 -25.13 -52.92 33.55
CA ARG A 672 -24.32 -51.98 34.34
C ARG A 672 -23.09 -51.53 33.56
N PHE A 673 -22.65 -50.30 33.82
CA PHE A 673 -21.49 -49.67 33.20
C PHE A 673 -20.26 -49.70 34.10
N GLY A 674 -19.11 -49.95 33.48
CA GLY A 674 -17.78 -49.91 34.06
C GLY A 674 -16.82 -49.14 33.15
N LEU A 675 -15.56 -49.05 33.54
CA LEU A 675 -14.57 -48.25 32.82
C LEU A 675 -13.20 -48.94 32.84
N LEU A 676 -12.58 -49.08 31.68
CA LEU A 676 -11.18 -49.49 31.53
C LEU A 676 -10.33 -48.27 31.25
N ILE A 677 -9.20 -48.17 31.94
CA ILE A 677 -8.22 -47.09 31.78
C ILE A 677 -6.87 -47.75 31.49
N PRO A 678 -6.65 -48.25 30.25
CA PRO A 678 -5.50 -49.12 29.99
C PRO A 678 -4.17 -48.39 30.16
N ALA A 679 -4.12 -47.07 29.90
CA ALA A 679 -2.93 -46.24 30.12
C ALA A 679 -2.45 -46.22 31.58
N GLN A 680 -3.35 -46.45 32.54
CA GLN A 680 -3.03 -46.52 33.97
C GLN A 680 -3.06 -47.97 34.50
N ASN A 681 -3.34 -48.94 33.63
CA ASN A 681 -3.65 -50.33 33.99
C ASN A 681 -4.71 -50.41 35.11
N LYS A 682 -5.80 -49.65 34.97
CA LYS A 682 -6.92 -49.61 35.92
C LYS A 682 -8.23 -50.03 35.26
N ASN A 683 -9.12 -50.56 36.10
CA ASN A 683 -10.38 -51.15 35.69
C ASN A 683 -11.40 -50.96 36.81
N ILE A 684 -12.49 -50.29 36.47
CA ILE A 684 -13.68 -50.13 37.29
C ILE A 684 -14.68 -51.15 36.78
N ALA A 685 -14.94 -52.19 37.59
CA ALA A 685 -15.89 -53.22 37.22
C ALA A 685 -17.30 -52.64 36.96
N PRO A 686 -18.06 -53.20 35.99
CA PRO A 686 -19.41 -52.77 35.68
C PRO A 686 -20.33 -52.76 36.90
N GLN A 687 -20.75 -51.57 37.34
CA GLN A 687 -21.60 -51.40 38.53
C GLN A 687 -22.47 -50.13 38.49
N TYR A 688 -22.23 -49.22 37.53
CA TYR A 688 -22.92 -47.94 37.41
C TYR A 688 -24.11 -48.02 36.45
N GLU A 689 -25.02 -47.04 36.53
CA GLU A 689 -26.26 -47.01 35.74
C GLU A 689 -26.07 -46.38 34.36
N ALA A 690 -24.98 -45.63 34.17
CA ALA A 690 -24.63 -44.97 32.92
C ALA A 690 -23.11 -45.01 32.68
N SER A 691 -22.71 -44.79 31.42
CA SER A 691 -21.31 -44.65 31.01
C SER A 691 -20.57 -43.62 31.85
N LEU A 692 -19.31 -43.93 32.19
CA LEU A 692 -18.46 -43.02 32.94
C LEU A 692 -17.82 -42.02 31.98
N VAL A 693 -17.99 -40.73 32.28
CA VAL A 693 -17.50 -39.63 31.43
C VAL A 693 -16.33 -38.92 32.13
N PRO A 694 -15.22 -38.60 31.45
CA PRO A 694 -14.12 -37.88 32.06
C PRO A 694 -14.57 -36.49 32.49
N TYR A 695 -14.30 -36.13 33.74
CA TYR A 695 -14.57 -34.79 34.27
C TYR A 695 -13.45 -33.80 33.95
N THR A 696 -12.21 -34.28 33.77
CA THR A 696 -11.05 -33.46 33.40
C THR A 696 -10.47 -33.93 32.07
N PRO A 697 -9.82 -33.06 31.27
CA PRO A 697 -9.20 -33.44 30.00
C PRO A 697 -8.19 -34.61 30.11
N LYS A 698 -7.56 -34.78 31.29
CA LYS A 698 -6.59 -35.86 31.56
C LYS A 698 -7.16 -37.07 32.33
N GLY A 699 -8.48 -37.16 32.50
CA GLY A 699 -9.12 -38.35 33.10
C GLY A 699 -8.76 -38.58 34.58
N LEU A 700 -8.54 -37.51 35.37
CA LEU A 700 -8.24 -37.66 36.80
C LEU A 700 -9.45 -38.19 37.59
N TYR A 701 -10.64 -37.71 37.22
CA TYR A 701 -11.92 -38.08 37.80
C TYR A 701 -12.92 -38.40 36.69
N TYR A 702 -13.86 -39.29 37.01
CA TYR A 702 -14.91 -39.75 36.11
C TYR A 702 -16.27 -39.56 36.77
N MET A 703 -17.19 -38.98 36.02
CA MET A 703 -18.58 -38.84 36.40
C MET A 703 -19.28 -40.18 36.22
N ALA A 704 -19.99 -40.63 37.26
CA ALA A 704 -20.69 -41.91 37.27
C ALA A 704 -22.10 -41.71 37.84
N VAL A 705 -23.02 -42.63 37.53
CA VAL A 705 -24.42 -42.58 38.00
C VAL A 705 -24.76 -43.80 38.85
N ARG A 706 -25.32 -43.54 40.04
CA ARG A 706 -25.80 -44.58 40.97
C ARG A 706 -27.09 -44.10 41.63
N LYS A 707 -28.14 -44.93 41.64
CA LYS A 707 -29.48 -44.57 42.13
C LYS A 707 -30.00 -43.27 41.50
N GLN A 708 -29.83 -43.12 40.19
CA GLN A 708 -30.22 -41.94 39.40
C GLN A 708 -29.57 -40.62 39.82
N LYS A 709 -28.49 -40.67 40.62
CA LYS A 709 -27.71 -39.50 41.03
C LYS A 709 -26.28 -39.59 40.52
N TYR A 710 -25.73 -38.45 40.12
CA TYR A 710 -24.36 -38.29 39.69
C TYR A 710 -23.42 -38.18 40.89
N GLY A 711 -22.21 -38.71 40.72
CA GLY A 711 -21.07 -38.58 41.61
C GLY A 711 -19.75 -38.65 40.82
N LEU A 712 -18.63 -38.38 41.49
CA LEU A 712 -17.30 -38.47 40.88
C LEU A 712 -16.49 -39.58 41.54
N VAL A 713 -15.83 -40.39 40.72
CA VAL A 713 -14.88 -41.42 41.16
C VAL A 713 -13.53 -41.23 40.51
N ASN A 714 -12.48 -41.70 41.18
CA ASN A 714 -11.17 -41.78 40.56
C ASN A 714 -10.97 -43.12 39.84
N ALA A 715 -9.82 -43.29 39.18
CA ALA A 715 -9.45 -44.51 38.46
C ALA A 715 -9.39 -45.79 39.34
N GLN A 716 -9.36 -45.67 40.67
CA GLN A 716 -9.42 -46.81 41.61
C GLN A 716 -10.85 -47.08 42.09
N ASN A 717 -11.85 -46.47 41.47
CA ASN A 717 -13.25 -46.52 41.90
C ASN A 717 -13.50 -45.94 43.30
N LYS A 718 -12.59 -45.09 43.82
CA LYS A 718 -12.80 -44.38 45.08
C LYS A 718 -13.70 -43.19 44.83
N VAL A 719 -14.75 -43.05 45.64
CA VAL A 719 -15.67 -41.91 45.60
C VAL A 719 -14.95 -40.63 46.02
N ILE A 720 -14.90 -39.67 45.09
CA ILE A 720 -14.34 -38.33 45.27
C ILE A 720 -15.46 -37.36 45.61
N ALA A 721 -16.55 -37.36 44.83
CA ALA A 721 -17.78 -36.65 45.14
C ALA A 721 -18.94 -37.66 45.30
N PRO A 722 -19.80 -37.52 46.33
CA PRO A 722 -20.87 -38.47 46.62
C PRO A 722 -21.92 -38.56 45.51
N PHE A 723 -22.64 -39.69 45.45
CA PHE A 723 -23.73 -39.92 44.48
C PHE A 723 -25.05 -39.35 44.99
N ASN A 724 -25.14 -38.03 45.08
CA ASN A 724 -26.35 -37.34 45.54
C ASN A 724 -26.68 -36.08 44.73
N PHE A 725 -26.02 -35.89 43.57
CA PHE A 725 -26.23 -34.76 42.69
C PHE A 725 -27.12 -35.12 41.50
N ASP A 726 -27.93 -34.17 41.07
CA ASP A 726 -28.74 -34.24 39.85
C ASP A 726 -27.91 -33.95 38.60
N GLU A 727 -26.80 -33.21 38.74
CA GLU A 727 -25.94 -32.79 37.63
C GLU A 727 -24.55 -32.40 38.13
N ILE A 728 -23.52 -32.58 37.29
CA ILE A 728 -22.14 -32.16 37.56
C ILE A 728 -21.54 -31.54 36.29
N LEU A 729 -21.06 -30.32 36.37
CA LEU A 729 -20.39 -29.59 35.28
C LEU A 729 -18.93 -29.28 35.62
N PHE A 730 -18.09 -29.19 34.59
CA PHE A 730 -16.69 -28.78 34.72
C PHE A 730 -16.61 -27.28 35.06
N TRP A 731 -15.70 -26.94 35.98
CA TRP A 731 -15.38 -25.55 36.33
C TRP A 731 -13.87 -25.35 36.30
N LYS A 732 -13.14 -26.16 37.08
CA LYS A 732 -11.68 -26.32 36.96
C LYS A 732 -11.24 -27.66 37.53
N LYS A 733 -9.98 -28.02 37.32
CA LYS A 733 -9.40 -29.33 37.69
C LYS A 733 -9.78 -29.83 39.10
N ASN A 734 -9.86 -28.94 40.09
CA ASN A 734 -10.10 -29.28 41.50
C ASN A 734 -11.46 -28.83 42.03
N ILE A 735 -12.35 -28.25 41.23
CA ILE A 735 -13.67 -27.77 41.69
C ILE A 735 -14.71 -28.07 40.63
N ALA A 736 -15.77 -28.78 41.00
CA ALA A 736 -16.93 -29.05 40.14
C ALA A 736 -18.12 -28.17 40.48
N LEU A 737 -18.92 -27.83 39.48
CA LEU A 737 -20.24 -27.26 39.66
C LEU A 737 -21.23 -28.41 39.80
N VAL A 738 -21.98 -28.47 40.90
CA VAL A 738 -22.90 -29.58 41.19
C VAL A 738 -24.31 -29.05 41.42
N ARG A 739 -25.33 -29.75 40.93
CA ARG A 739 -26.74 -29.42 41.18
C ARG A 739 -27.38 -30.47 42.08
N ARG A 740 -28.18 -30.04 43.05
CA ARG A 740 -29.02 -30.88 43.91
C ARG A 740 -30.40 -30.25 44.05
N GLY A 741 -31.43 -30.92 43.52
CA GLY A 741 -32.76 -30.35 43.34
C GLY A 741 -32.69 -29.15 42.39
N SER A 742 -33.19 -28.00 42.83
CA SER A 742 -33.12 -26.72 42.12
C SER A 742 -31.84 -25.92 42.41
N LYS A 743 -30.97 -26.38 43.32
CA LYS A 743 -29.83 -25.60 43.80
C LYS A 743 -28.51 -26.06 43.18
N TRP A 744 -27.67 -25.11 42.77
CA TRP A 744 -26.29 -25.31 42.33
C TRP A 744 -25.28 -25.01 43.45
N ALA A 745 -24.08 -25.58 43.39
CA ALA A 745 -22.99 -25.25 44.30
C ALA A 745 -21.62 -25.61 43.71
N PHE A 746 -20.56 -25.05 44.28
CA PHE A 746 -19.18 -25.47 43.98
C PHE A 746 -18.73 -26.56 44.95
N TRP A 747 -18.24 -27.65 44.41
CA TRP A 747 -17.75 -28.79 45.15
C TRP A 747 -16.23 -28.90 45.02
N ASP A 748 -15.52 -28.73 46.13
CA ASP A 748 -14.07 -28.91 46.20
C ASP A 748 -13.72 -30.40 46.11
N LEU A 749 -12.92 -30.76 45.10
CA LEU A 749 -12.45 -32.12 44.83
C LEU A 749 -11.10 -32.43 45.50
N GLY A 750 -10.54 -31.48 46.24
CA GLY A 750 -9.30 -31.58 47.02
C GLY A 750 -9.49 -32.23 48.39
N ILE A 751 -8.80 -31.71 49.41
CA ILE A 751 -8.71 -32.33 50.75
C ILE A 751 -9.99 -32.12 51.56
N SER A 752 -10.65 -30.96 51.40
CA SER A 752 -11.78 -30.55 52.24
C SER A 752 -13.06 -31.34 51.94
N LYS A 753 -13.26 -31.81 50.70
CA LYS A 753 -14.47 -32.50 50.19
C LYS A 753 -15.78 -31.86 50.65
N LYS A 754 -15.84 -30.53 50.62
CA LYS A 754 -16.98 -29.74 51.10
C LYS A 754 -17.51 -28.81 50.00
N LEU A 755 -18.75 -28.36 50.22
CA LEU A 755 -19.31 -27.24 49.49
C LEU A 755 -18.46 -26.00 49.76
N SER A 756 -17.99 -25.36 48.70
CA SER A 756 -17.36 -24.04 48.73
C SER A 756 -18.37 -23.01 48.24
N PHE A 757 -18.36 -21.80 48.83
CA PHE A 757 -19.16 -20.64 48.42
C PHE A 757 -20.69 -20.70 48.58
N GLY A 758 -21.25 -21.79 49.15
CA GLY A 758 -22.68 -21.91 49.42
C GLY A 758 -23.51 -22.41 48.22
N GLU A 759 -24.83 -22.43 48.36
CA GLU A 759 -25.76 -22.85 47.31
C GLU A 759 -26.35 -21.66 46.53
N PHE A 760 -26.67 -21.89 45.25
CA PHE A 760 -27.18 -20.94 44.26
C PHE A 760 -28.49 -21.49 43.66
N ASP A 761 -29.39 -20.61 43.24
CA ASP A 761 -30.69 -20.89 42.63
C ASP A 761 -30.66 -21.07 41.10
N GLY A 762 -29.59 -20.65 40.44
CA GLY A 762 -29.48 -20.69 38.99
C GLY A 762 -28.06 -20.49 38.50
N LEU A 763 -27.79 -21.00 37.29
CA LEU A 763 -26.51 -20.91 36.61
C LEU A 763 -26.74 -20.75 35.10
N VAL A 764 -26.09 -19.78 34.48
CA VAL A 764 -26.10 -19.52 33.04
C VAL A 764 -24.67 -19.33 32.55
N THR A 765 -24.27 -19.98 31.47
CA THR A 765 -22.98 -19.76 30.82
C THR A 765 -23.12 -18.59 29.85
N LEU A 766 -22.29 -17.58 30.00
CA LEU A 766 -22.32 -16.37 29.17
C LEU A 766 -21.31 -16.44 28.04
N TRP A 767 -20.14 -17.01 28.31
CA TRP A 767 -19.07 -17.16 27.34
C TRP A 767 -18.22 -18.39 27.66
N GLN A 768 -17.75 -19.08 26.62
CA GLN A 768 -16.87 -20.23 26.74
C GLN A 768 -15.95 -20.33 25.52
N GLU A 769 -14.64 -20.32 25.79
CA GLU A 769 -13.62 -20.68 24.82
C GLU A 769 -12.62 -21.66 25.44
N ALA A 770 -12.45 -22.81 24.79
CA ALA A 770 -11.66 -23.93 25.33
C ALA A 770 -12.05 -24.27 26.79
N ASP A 771 -11.11 -24.08 27.73
CA ASP A 771 -11.30 -24.34 29.17
C ASP A 771 -11.67 -23.06 29.95
N ASN A 772 -11.81 -21.89 29.31
CA ASN A 772 -12.20 -20.63 29.94
C ASN A 772 -13.72 -20.51 29.96
N LEU A 773 -14.30 -20.20 31.12
CA LEU A 773 -15.74 -20.04 31.30
C LEU A 773 -16.05 -18.75 32.07
N LEU A 774 -17.01 -18.00 31.55
CA LEU A 774 -17.67 -16.89 32.26
C LEU A 774 -19.13 -17.29 32.52
N ILE A 775 -19.53 -17.34 33.79
CA ILE A 775 -20.88 -17.75 34.19
C ILE A 775 -21.58 -16.70 35.04
N LYS A 776 -22.91 -16.63 34.91
CA LYS A 776 -23.82 -15.93 35.81
C LYS A 776 -24.45 -16.91 36.79
N LEU A 777 -24.35 -16.62 38.08
CA LEU A 777 -24.89 -17.40 39.20
C LEU A 777 -25.99 -16.60 39.89
N ARG A 778 -27.12 -17.21 40.25
CA ARG A 778 -28.18 -16.54 41.02
C ARG A 778 -28.27 -17.10 42.43
N ARG A 779 -28.41 -16.28 43.47
CA ARG A 779 -28.62 -16.69 44.87
C ARG A 779 -29.61 -15.75 45.55
N GLY A 780 -30.83 -16.22 45.79
CA GLY A 780 -31.94 -15.35 46.17
C GLY A 780 -32.18 -14.30 45.08
N GLU A 781 -32.24 -13.03 45.48
CA GLU A 781 -32.35 -11.87 44.58
C GLU A 781 -30.99 -11.39 44.05
N SER A 782 -29.87 -11.98 44.47
CA SER A 782 -28.53 -11.56 44.02
C SER A 782 -28.05 -12.39 42.83
N GLU A 783 -27.41 -11.74 41.85
CA GLU A 783 -26.72 -12.41 40.74
C GLU A 783 -25.22 -12.11 40.77
N LEU A 784 -24.38 -13.14 40.69
CA LEU A 784 -22.92 -13.05 40.72
C LEU A 784 -22.34 -13.47 39.37
N LEU A 785 -21.35 -12.74 38.89
CA LEU A 785 -20.56 -13.13 37.72
C LEU A 785 -19.29 -13.84 38.19
N TRP A 786 -18.86 -14.91 37.51
CA TRP A 786 -17.59 -15.55 37.84
C TRP A 786 -16.91 -16.10 36.59
N SER A 787 -15.65 -15.69 36.38
CA SER A 787 -14.71 -16.35 35.45
C SER A 787 -13.96 -17.45 36.19
N ASN A 788 -13.81 -18.63 35.59
CA ASN A 788 -13.06 -19.74 36.20
C ASN A 788 -11.54 -19.47 36.30
N GLN A 789 -11.06 -18.39 35.68
CA GLN A 789 -9.71 -17.85 35.85
C GLN A 789 -9.53 -17.03 37.14
N ARG A 790 -10.61 -16.67 37.84
CA ARG A 790 -10.57 -15.94 39.12
C ARG A 790 -10.82 -16.82 40.33
N GLU A 791 -10.14 -16.50 41.43
CA GLU A 791 -10.34 -17.20 42.71
C GLU A 791 -11.68 -16.90 43.39
N LEU A 792 -12.21 -15.68 43.22
CA LEU A 792 -13.46 -15.21 43.82
C LEU A 792 -14.40 -14.67 42.74
N PRO A 793 -15.73 -14.86 42.89
CA PRO A 793 -16.72 -14.26 42.02
C PRO A 793 -16.68 -12.74 42.15
N PHE A 794 -17.11 -12.05 41.10
CA PHE A 794 -17.35 -10.63 41.19
C PHE A 794 -18.63 -10.37 42.00
N PRO A 795 -18.57 -9.49 43.01
CA PRO A 795 -19.77 -9.10 43.73
C PRO A 795 -20.59 -8.17 42.85
N PHE A 796 -21.63 -8.70 42.22
CA PHE A 796 -22.63 -7.90 41.53
C PHE A 796 -24.03 -8.21 42.10
N VAL A 797 -24.95 -7.28 41.87
CA VAL A 797 -26.39 -7.43 42.09
C VAL A 797 -27.00 -7.08 40.75
N GLU A 798 -27.85 -7.98 40.22
CA GLU A 798 -28.63 -7.82 38.97
C GLU A 798 -27.88 -7.07 37.87
N SER A 799 -26.91 -7.75 37.24
CA SER A 799 -26.13 -7.13 36.17
C SER A 799 -26.43 -7.71 34.78
N TYR A 800 -26.83 -6.84 33.85
CA TYR A 800 -26.76 -7.13 32.42
C TYR A 800 -25.31 -7.05 31.97
N ILE A 801 -24.90 -7.91 31.04
CA ILE A 801 -23.53 -7.93 30.51
C ILE A 801 -23.59 -7.65 29.02
N HIS A 802 -22.88 -6.62 28.60
CA HIS A 802 -22.63 -6.30 27.21
C HIS A 802 -21.22 -6.76 26.85
N THR A 803 -21.04 -7.25 25.64
CA THR A 803 -19.72 -7.60 25.10
C THR A 803 -19.39 -6.61 23.98
N ILE A 804 -18.17 -6.10 24.01
CA ILE A 804 -17.56 -5.37 22.90
C ILE A 804 -16.42 -6.26 22.40
N GLU A 805 -16.61 -6.84 21.23
CA GLU A 805 -15.67 -7.79 20.61
C GLU A 805 -14.87 -7.09 19.52
N SER A 806 -13.63 -7.49 19.32
CA SER A 806 -12.89 -7.18 18.11
C SER A 806 -13.36 -8.03 16.94
N PRO A 807 -13.22 -7.56 15.69
CA PRO A 807 -13.60 -8.33 14.50
C PRO A 807 -12.89 -9.70 14.34
N ASP A 808 -11.79 -9.93 15.05
CA ASP A 808 -11.00 -11.17 15.04
C ASP A 808 -11.17 -12.02 16.31
N ASP A 809 -12.10 -11.64 17.19
CA ASP A 809 -12.40 -12.26 18.49
C ASP A 809 -11.21 -12.32 19.48
N ALA A 810 -10.06 -11.72 19.13
CA ALA A 810 -8.84 -11.78 19.95
C ALA A 810 -8.83 -10.77 21.12
N HIS A 811 -9.66 -9.72 21.03
CA HIS A 811 -9.66 -8.57 21.92
C HIS A 811 -11.09 -8.28 22.40
N THR A 812 -11.48 -8.88 23.52
CA THR A 812 -12.85 -8.80 24.06
C THR A 812 -12.90 -8.06 25.39
N ILE A 813 -13.77 -7.04 25.48
CA ILE A 813 -14.11 -6.38 26.75
C ILE A 813 -15.59 -6.59 27.07
N PHE A 814 -15.85 -6.89 28.34
CA PHE A 814 -17.19 -7.03 28.90
C PHE A 814 -17.55 -5.81 29.73
N ILE A 815 -18.81 -5.37 29.63
CA ILE A 815 -19.38 -4.29 30.43
C ILE A 815 -20.52 -4.86 31.28
N ALA A 816 -20.30 -4.99 32.58
CA ALA A 816 -21.35 -5.33 33.54
C ALA A 816 -22.09 -4.08 34.00
N VAL A 817 -23.42 -4.12 33.98
CA VAL A 817 -24.32 -2.99 34.24
C VAL A 817 -25.20 -3.32 35.43
N ALA A 818 -25.02 -2.65 36.57
CA ALA A 818 -25.83 -2.87 37.77
C ALA A 818 -26.64 -1.61 38.15
N PRO A 819 -27.97 -1.68 38.28
CA PRO A 819 -28.78 -0.55 38.73
C PRO A 819 -28.41 -0.15 40.17
N GLN A 820 -28.52 1.14 40.49
CA GLN A 820 -28.29 1.67 41.83
C GLN A 820 -29.63 1.83 42.57
N ALA A 821 -29.60 1.99 43.91
CA ALA A 821 -30.77 1.93 44.80
C ALA A 821 -31.99 2.82 44.46
N ASN A 822 -31.87 3.78 43.54
CA ASN A 822 -32.95 4.66 43.08
C ASN A 822 -33.33 4.45 41.60
N GLU A 823 -32.88 3.37 40.95
CA GLU A 823 -33.16 2.92 39.55
C GLU A 823 -32.84 3.93 38.41
N THR A 824 -32.41 5.15 38.74
CA THR A 824 -32.11 6.23 37.77
C THR A 824 -30.60 6.37 37.47
N ARG A 825 -29.79 5.47 38.03
CA ARG A 825 -28.34 5.42 37.85
C ARG A 825 -27.87 3.98 37.74
N TYR A 826 -26.84 3.76 36.93
CA TYR A 826 -26.26 2.46 36.65
C TYR A 826 -24.77 2.48 36.96
N LYS A 827 -24.25 1.42 37.58
CA LYS A 827 -22.82 1.18 37.71
C LYS A 827 -22.36 0.33 36.52
N LEU A 828 -21.45 0.86 35.71
CA LEU A 828 -20.80 0.17 34.61
C LEU A 828 -19.41 -0.31 35.05
N THR A 829 -19.11 -1.57 34.81
CA THR A 829 -17.80 -2.19 35.11
C THR A 829 -17.26 -2.83 33.84
N TYR A 830 -16.16 -2.28 33.32
CA TYR A 830 -15.44 -2.79 32.15
C TYR A 830 -14.40 -3.81 32.62
N PHE A 831 -14.34 -4.99 32.01
CA PHE A 831 -13.39 -6.04 32.39
C PHE A 831 -13.04 -6.97 31.22
N THR A 832 -11.87 -7.62 31.31
CA THR A 832 -11.42 -8.61 30.32
C THR A 832 -12.07 -9.99 30.54
N ASP A 833 -11.89 -10.94 29.64
CA ASP A 833 -12.29 -12.36 29.76
C ASP A 833 -11.68 -13.08 30.99
N GLU A 834 -10.43 -12.75 31.33
CA GLU A 834 -9.77 -13.16 32.58
C GLU A 834 -10.38 -12.50 33.82
N GLY A 835 -11.19 -11.48 33.60
CA GLY A 835 -11.89 -10.73 34.61
C GLY A 835 -11.10 -9.56 35.19
N ARG A 836 -10.03 -9.09 34.56
CA ARG A 836 -9.31 -7.89 35.04
C ARG A 836 -10.22 -6.68 34.86
N VAL A 837 -10.52 -5.97 35.95
CA VAL A 837 -11.31 -4.73 35.87
C VAL A 837 -10.47 -3.63 35.25
N LEU A 838 -10.97 -3.04 34.18
CA LEU A 838 -10.34 -1.97 33.41
C LEU A 838 -10.84 -0.59 33.85
N ARG A 839 -12.14 -0.49 34.13
CA ARG A 839 -12.79 0.76 34.56
C ARG A 839 -14.09 0.48 35.32
N GLU A 840 -14.37 1.28 36.35
CA GLU A 840 -15.68 1.35 37.00
C GLU A 840 -16.20 2.78 36.94
N GLN A 841 -17.49 2.94 36.64
CA GLN A 841 -18.13 4.26 36.66
C GLN A 841 -19.62 4.16 37.01
N ILE A 842 -20.16 5.25 37.56
CA ILE A 842 -21.60 5.41 37.81
C ILE A 842 -22.11 6.42 36.79
N VAL A 843 -23.12 6.02 36.02
CA VAL A 843 -23.74 6.83 34.97
C VAL A 843 -25.21 7.10 35.31
N SER A 844 -25.74 8.23 34.85
CA SER A 844 -27.18 8.47 34.84
C SER A 844 -27.88 7.59 33.81
N GLU A 845 -29.20 7.43 33.93
CA GLU A 845 -30.04 6.75 32.93
C GLU A 845 -29.84 7.31 31.51
N ALA A 846 -29.82 8.64 31.36
CA ALA A 846 -29.58 9.29 30.06
C ALA A 846 -28.18 9.02 29.47
N GLU A 847 -27.17 8.78 30.32
CA GLU A 847 -25.83 8.39 29.87
C GLU A 847 -25.75 6.89 29.54
N TYR A 848 -26.47 6.06 30.30
CA TYR A 848 -26.59 4.64 30.05
C TYR A 848 -27.20 4.36 28.67
N ASP A 849 -28.32 5.00 28.35
CA ASP A 849 -28.99 4.84 27.04
C ASP A 849 -28.10 5.22 25.85
N ARG A 850 -27.06 6.02 26.08
CA ARG A 850 -26.12 6.48 25.04
C ARG A 850 -24.90 5.59 24.87
N ILE A 851 -24.51 4.81 25.89
CA ILE A 851 -23.31 3.98 25.84
C ILE A 851 -23.62 2.51 25.50
N VAL A 852 -24.89 2.12 25.48
CA VAL A 852 -25.34 0.78 25.12
C VAL A 852 -25.63 0.71 23.61
N CYS A 853 -25.19 -0.36 22.96
CA CYS A 853 -25.44 -0.65 21.54
C CYS A 853 -26.93 -0.97 21.28
N GLU A 854 -27.60 -0.25 20.36
CA GLU A 854 -28.99 -0.52 19.95
C GLU A 854 -29.05 -1.73 19.00
N GLY A 855 -29.80 -2.78 19.38
CA GLY A 855 -29.85 -4.06 18.66
C GLY A 855 -30.17 -5.25 19.56
N PHE A 856 -29.97 -5.07 20.86
CA PHE A 856 -30.44 -5.97 21.89
C PHE A 856 -31.58 -5.30 22.64
N SER A 857 -32.81 -5.44 22.11
CA SER A 857 -33.97 -5.36 22.99
C SER A 857 -33.72 -6.36 24.10
N VAL A 858 -33.77 -5.92 25.35
CA VAL A 858 -34.00 -6.81 26.49
C VAL A 858 -35.26 -7.60 26.13
N LYS A 859 -35.09 -8.84 25.64
CA LYS A 859 -36.19 -9.78 25.72
C LYS A 859 -36.27 -10.13 27.19
N GLU A 860 -37.28 -9.54 27.82
CA GLU A 860 -37.75 -9.82 29.17
C GLU A 860 -37.68 -11.31 29.53
#